data_AF-A0A4S8MST2-F1
#
_entry.id   AF-A0A4S8MST2-F1
#
_cell.length_a   1.000
_cell.length_b   1.000
_cell.length_c   1.000
_cell.angle_alpha   90.00
_cell.angle_beta   90.00
_cell.angle_gamma   90.00
#
_symmetry.space_group_name_H-M   'P 1'
#
loop_
_entity.id
_entity.type
_entity.pdbx_description
1 polymer ?
#
loop_
_entity_poly.entity_id
_entity_poly.type
_entity_poly.pdbx_seq_one_letter_code
_entity_poly.pdbx_strand_id
1 'polypeptide(L)'
;MVGGKNTLSATNLAAYHHFNCDLYLYNTYHGTAQQTPSKSTPNQVSELSRAQFQRGIDWETRLLSWLNEQQLLLTVPSVALRGEDLVENILNDDRDRFFISGISFAPPQDDLDRLYIEAGREPVKFGVAKPDLLEIRRVENGFVWKVIDAKASKSAKTSHQVQIYFYTLCLRYLLPQPLFQPANTASIWLPPAHGFDLYSPSFDDLKTIDTSLFHFPVDDFLFRHLPKTLSQPRNAISWHFNPMCKGCPFTSDCKEQSTKQGRLGSMSNISFGEARVLKNLIESWHECSSSDLKHPLTDIEDLATIFGKGENVQKLTSAYPITMRKAKRILALPARNRMRPTTSPIIEASRTKKIQVIQHRNYSCPRREDISVVISLLQDPSSPSSDIVSFCISIFSSITLPSVPSVLQGDGFELVSSLAFVIETILLHQEKLPTLPSTQFYVWSSAEHSALQTHLINSALASSHITRDIRLCIGALAQGASLLQTTFQPVLLSGVLMDFLSKGRRVKADFQSILDRMGLSTEGTINQLKQRIQDELQKYQSDAGRQEAEEQRRKEIGHIPRVVVLKREVERSLAFPIPGFWDLPECAAMLGNSEDCPSEEALFDAYVTGSSVWKLLEDRNKFVYEILGSLRRQVSTNESHLFVNIANPLSAYFMDICREEHLRKLFYMQQFEVLARLSELWKARIDGCPEAPILEYSDTQQGRQRAEHVFYLMSGSLDTPASEKEKTMFDYLLVKDDDYDDPDSGNNLPVEALFDDLGVSGLVFPLNRFTRSRWEAQHAIVQKGLLLADIRDITVDGSRTKVTLQTWGSGNGIRLTKGTHYRLSPRLVDFNISKVLSTLFELDLRRESEDVAIPFLQLMLDPKSFKGSDDPDSSKIQAAFRQTGTDLQKLFRELTGLGVEPATVLVLKASQNRAAQHILGNRLTVIWGPPGQLIMLTYQCQTFTITQEPERRIPLLCRFYD
;
A
#
# COMPACT_ATOMS: atom_id res chain seq x y z
N MET A 1 -21.05 6.58 27.33
CA MET A 1 -19.76 6.63 28.04
C MET A 1 -19.67 8.00 28.71
N VAL A 2 -19.75 8.07 30.03
CA VAL A 2 -19.58 9.34 30.77
C VAL A 2 -18.26 9.22 31.52
N GLY A 3 -17.20 9.82 30.98
CA GLY A 3 -15.97 10.06 31.74
C GLY A 3 -16.27 11.07 32.85
N GLY A 4 -15.81 10.79 34.06
CA GLY A 4 -15.83 11.80 35.13
C GLY A 4 -14.94 12.98 34.74
N LYS A 5 -15.24 14.17 35.25
CA LYS A 5 -14.37 15.36 35.13
C LYS A 5 -12.93 14.96 35.49
N ASN A 6 -11.95 15.39 34.70
CA ASN A 6 -10.52 15.13 34.92
C ASN A 6 -10.15 13.63 34.91
N THR A 7 -10.75 12.83 34.03
CA THR A 7 -10.35 11.42 33.83
C THR A 7 -10.26 11.05 32.34
N LEU A 8 -9.36 10.12 32.00
CA LEU A 8 -9.28 9.52 30.65
C LEU A 8 -9.59 8.02 30.70
N SER A 9 -10.29 7.51 29.71
CA SER A 9 -10.45 6.06 29.49
C SER A 9 -9.47 5.53 28.45
N ALA A 10 -9.26 4.21 28.42
CA ALA A 10 -8.47 3.57 27.38
C ALA A 10 -9.04 3.82 25.97
N THR A 11 -10.36 3.94 25.84
CA THR A 11 -11.02 4.35 24.58
C THR A 11 -10.65 5.77 24.18
N ASN A 12 -10.50 6.70 25.14
CA ASN A 12 -10.02 8.05 24.82
C ASN A 12 -8.57 8.03 24.34
N LEU A 13 -7.71 7.21 24.94
CA LEU A 13 -6.34 7.02 24.45
C LEU A 13 -6.31 6.43 23.04
N ALA A 14 -7.13 5.40 22.78
CA ALA A 14 -7.27 4.80 21.45
C ALA A 14 -7.76 5.82 20.40
N ALA A 15 -8.75 6.64 20.76
CA ALA A 15 -9.26 7.71 19.90
C ALA A 15 -8.22 8.80 19.63
N TYR A 16 -7.38 9.15 20.61
CA TYR A 16 -6.25 10.04 20.39
C TYR A 16 -5.30 9.50 19.33
N HIS A 17 -4.93 8.21 19.37
CA HIS A 17 -4.07 7.61 18.35
C HIS A 17 -4.75 7.48 16.98
N HIS A 18 -6.09 7.43 16.94
CA HIS A 18 -6.84 7.49 15.70
C HIS A 18 -6.82 8.90 15.08
N PHE A 19 -7.09 9.94 15.87
CA PHE A 19 -7.16 11.33 15.39
C PHE A 19 -5.80 12.04 15.33
N ASN A 20 -4.81 11.56 16.07
CA ASN A 20 -3.50 12.16 16.30
C ASN A 20 -3.58 13.65 16.72
N CYS A 21 -4.35 13.95 17.77
CA CYS A 21 -4.72 15.32 18.15
C CYS A 21 -4.65 15.58 19.66
N ASP A 22 -3.69 16.41 20.10
CA ASP A 22 -3.52 16.78 21.52
C ASP A 22 -4.73 17.55 22.07
N LEU A 23 -5.38 18.39 21.25
CA LEU A 23 -6.59 19.13 21.66
C LEU A 23 -7.76 18.20 21.99
N TYR A 24 -7.87 17.04 21.32
CA TYR A 24 -8.87 16.04 21.66
C TYR A 24 -8.66 15.51 23.08
N LEU A 25 -7.43 15.16 23.46
CA LEU A 25 -7.11 14.72 24.82
C LEU A 25 -7.40 15.82 25.84
N TYR A 26 -6.93 17.03 25.57
CA TYR A 26 -7.14 18.19 26.44
C TYR A 26 -8.63 18.44 26.69
N ASN A 27 -9.43 18.55 25.64
CA ASN A 27 -10.87 18.82 25.76
C ASN A 27 -11.61 17.65 26.40
N THR A 28 -11.18 16.41 26.17
CA THR A 28 -11.79 15.23 26.81
C THR A 28 -11.53 15.20 28.31
N TYR A 29 -10.32 15.57 28.75
CA TYR A 29 -9.93 15.57 30.15
C TYR A 29 -10.49 16.76 30.94
N HIS A 30 -10.34 17.98 30.39
CA HIS A 30 -10.71 19.24 31.04
C HIS A 30 -12.13 19.72 30.71
N GLY A 31 -12.79 19.12 29.72
CA GLY A 31 -14.11 19.53 29.26
C GLY A 31 -15.17 19.43 30.35
N THR A 32 -16.06 20.41 30.41
CA THR A 32 -17.26 20.32 31.24
C THR A 32 -18.20 19.27 30.63
N ALA A 33 -18.66 18.31 31.44
CA ALA A 33 -19.75 17.37 31.11
C ALA A 33 -21.10 18.04 30.72
N GLN A 34 -21.13 19.37 30.58
CA GLN A 34 -22.27 20.24 30.26
C GLN A 34 -22.02 21.15 29.05
N GLN A 35 -21.05 20.87 28.16
CA GLN A 35 -21.26 21.24 26.76
C GLN A 35 -22.26 20.25 26.15
N THR A 36 -23.52 20.36 26.58
CA THR A 36 -24.64 20.09 25.69
C THR A 36 -24.38 20.83 24.37
N PRO A 37 -24.68 20.21 23.22
CA PRO A 37 -24.64 20.91 21.94
C PRO A 37 -25.41 22.23 22.11
N SER A 38 -24.80 23.34 21.74
CA SER A 38 -25.42 24.66 21.81
C SER A 38 -26.67 24.67 20.92
N LYS A 39 -27.86 24.37 21.45
CA LYS A 39 -29.18 24.59 20.82
C LYS A 39 -29.27 24.35 19.29
N SER A 40 -28.51 23.40 18.78
CA SER A 40 -28.80 22.65 17.57
C SER A 40 -29.20 21.27 18.07
N THR A 41 -30.32 20.79 17.55
CA THR A 41 -30.94 19.47 17.74
C THR A 41 -29.97 18.39 18.25
N PRO A 42 -30.37 17.52 19.20
CA PRO A 42 -29.51 16.43 19.65
C PRO A 42 -29.05 15.66 18.43
N ASN A 43 -27.76 15.74 18.11
CA ASN A 43 -27.16 14.97 17.03
C ASN A 43 -27.50 13.51 17.30
N GLN A 44 -28.50 12.99 16.58
CA GLN A 44 -28.71 11.57 16.43
C GLN A 44 -27.36 11.02 15.98
N VAL A 45 -26.82 10.07 16.74
CA VAL A 45 -25.67 9.31 16.29
C VAL A 45 -26.05 8.75 14.92
N SER A 46 -25.30 9.13 13.88
CA SER A 46 -25.63 8.74 12.49
C SER A 46 -25.85 7.24 12.40
N GLU A 47 -26.78 6.78 11.55
CA GLU A 47 -27.03 5.34 11.42
C GLU A 47 -25.76 4.59 10.96
N LEU A 48 -24.91 5.22 10.16
CA LEU A 48 -23.58 4.71 9.83
C LEU A 48 -22.73 4.42 11.08
N SER A 49 -22.70 5.36 12.04
CA SER A 49 -21.97 5.18 13.29
C SER A 49 -22.62 4.11 14.18
N ARG A 50 -23.96 4.04 14.19
CA ARG A 50 -24.72 3.01 14.90
C ARG A 50 -24.45 1.62 14.32
N ALA A 51 -24.42 1.49 13.00
CA ALA A 51 -24.14 0.25 12.27
C ALA A 51 -22.72 -0.27 12.54
N GLN A 52 -21.72 0.61 12.52
CA GLN A 52 -20.35 0.25 12.88
C GLN A 52 -20.23 -0.20 14.34
N PHE A 53 -20.95 0.45 15.25
CA PHE A 53 -20.99 0.07 16.65
C PHE A 53 -21.71 -1.27 16.86
N GLN A 54 -22.84 -1.48 16.19
CA GLN A 54 -23.61 -2.73 16.23
C GLN A 54 -22.79 -3.92 15.75
N ARG A 55 -22.09 -3.79 14.62
CA ARG A 55 -21.15 -4.81 14.13
C ARG A 55 -20.10 -5.20 15.17
N GLY A 56 -19.61 -4.21 15.94
CA GLY A 56 -18.70 -4.45 17.05
C GLY A 56 -19.32 -5.36 18.13
N ILE A 57 -20.55 -5.03 18.53
CA ILE A 57 -21.34 -5.81 19.51
C ILE A 57 -21.64 -7.22 18.99
N ASP A 58 -22.03 -7.34 17.71
CA ASP A 58 -22.39 -8.63 17.11
C ASP A 58 -21.17 -9.57 17.07
N TRP A 59 -20.00 -9.03 16.70
CA TRP A 59 -18.75 -9.77 16.75
C TRP A 59 -18.40 -10.23 18.16
N GLU A 60 -18.47 -9.33 19.14
CA GLU A 60 -18.18 -9.65 20.54
C GLU A 60 -19.13 -10.73 21.06
N THR A 61 -20.44 -10.57 20.79
CA THR A 61 -21.48 -11.54 21.18
C THR A 61 -21.22 -12.91 20.55
N ARG A 62 -20.88 -12.96 19.25
CA ARG A 62 -20.56 -14.20 18.54
C ARG A 62 -19.32 -14.88 19.12
N LEU A 63 -18.27 -14.11 19.42
CA LEU A 63 -17.04 -14.61 20.02
C LEU A 63 -17.28 -15.18 21.42
N LEU A 64 -18.03 -14.47 22.27
CA LEU A 64 -18.38 -14.92 23.61
C LEU A 64 -19.26 -16.17 23.58
N SER A 65 -20.26 -16.23 22.69
CA SER A 65 -21.08 -17.44 22.50
C SER A 65 -20.22 -18.64 22.13
N TRP A 66 -19.31 -18.47 21.16
CA TRP A 66 -18.39 -19.51 20.74
C TRP A 66 -17.47 -19.98 21.88
N LEU A 67 -16.87 -19.05 22.64
CA LEU A 67 -16.04 -19.42 23.81
C LEU A 67 -16.83 -20.17 24.88
N ASN A 68 -18.09 -19.81 25.10
CA ASN A 68 -18.98 -20.50 26.03
C ASN A 68 -19.32 -21.91 25.53
N GLU A 69 -19.64 -22.07 24.25
CA GLU A 69 -19.86 -23.38 23.59
C GLU A 69 -18.63 -24.28 23.68
N GLN A 70 -17.42 -23.72 23.57
CA GLN A 70 -16.16 -24.45 23.76
C GLN A 70 -15.82 -24.74 25.24
N GLN A 71 -16.67 -24.34 26.19
CA GLN A 71 -16.43 -24.45 27.63
C GLN A 71 -15.18 -23.72 28.11
N LEU A 72 -14.80 -22.64 27.43
CA LEU A 72 -13.60 -21.85 27.72
C LEU A 72 -13.92 -20.49 28.37
N LEU A 73 -15.19 -20.08 28.44
CA LEU A 73 -15.58 -18.78 28.97
C LEU A 73 -15.85 -18.83 30.48
N LEU A 74 -15.36 -17.82 31.20
CA LEU A 74 -15.77 -17.43 32.55
C LEU A 74 -16.37 -16.02 32.45
N THR A 75 -17.65 -15.84 32.76
CA THR A 75 -18.28 -14.52 32.74
C THR A 75 -18.36 -13.98 34.16
N VAL A 76 -17.74 -12.81 34.41
CA VAL A 76 -17.86 -12.10 35.68
C VAL A 76 -18.87 -10.94 35.56
N PRO A 77 -19.54 -10.55 36.65
CA PRO A 77 -20.44 -9.39 36.62
C PRO A 77 -19.69 -8.13 36.17
N SER A 78 -20.31 -7.33 35.30
CA SER A 78 -19.74 -6.06 34.78
C SER A 78 -19.77 -4.91 35.79
N VAL A 79 -19.46 -5.22 37.06
CA VAL A 79 -19.24 -4.29 38.15
C VAL A 79 -17.73 -4.09 38.32
N ALA A 80 -17.30 -2.93 38.82
CA ALA A 80 -15.88 -2.71 39.08
C ALA A 80 -15.36 -3.67 40.15
N LEU A 81 -14.53 -4.64 39.72
CA LEU A 81 -13.86 -5.63 40.55
C LEU A 81 -12.59 -5.03 41.16
N ARG A 82 -12.29 -5.43 42.41
CA ARG A 82 -10.97 -5.22 43.00
C ARG A 82 -10.03 -6.32 42.50
N GLY A 83 -8.72 -6.07 42.58
CA GLY A 83 -7.71 -7.07 42.19
C GLY A 83 -7.89 -8.41 42.94
N GLU A 84 -8.21 -8.35 44.22
CA GLU A 84 -8.54 -9.51 45.08
C GLU A 84 -9.70 -10.34 44.51
N ASP A 85 -10.79 -9.69 44.11
CA ASP A 85 -11.98 -10.34 43.58
C ASP A 85 -11.65 -11.04 42.23
N LEU A 86 -10.81 -10.43 41.40
CA LEU A 86 -10.35 -11.04 40.14
C LEU A 86 -9.45 -12.26 40.39
N VAL A 87 -8.56 -12.18 41.37
CA VAL A 87 -7.69 -13.31 41.77
C VAL A 87 -8.53 -14.48 42.27
N GLU A 88 -9.53 -14.23 43.12
CA GLU A 88 -10.44 -15.27 43.63
C GLU A 88 -11.17 -15.97 42.48
N ASN A 89 -11.70 -15.20 41.51
CA ASN A 89 -12.35 -15.77 40.33
C ASN A 89 -11.41 -16.66 39.51
N ILE A 90 -10.13 -16.30 39.38
CA ILE A 90 -9.15 -17.12 38.65
C ILE A 90 -8.81 -18.40 39.41
N LEU A 91 -8.64 -18.31 40.73
CA LEU A 91 -8.26 -19.46 41.57
C LEU A 91 -9.38 -20.50 41.70
N ASN A 92 -10.64 -20.06 41.66
CA ASN A 92 -11.82 -20.92 41.74
C ASN A 92 -12.16 -21.62 40.41
N ASP A 93 -11.42 -21.35 39.34
CA ASP A 93 -11.59 -22.02 38.05
C ASP A 93 -10.57 -23.16 37.89
N ASP A 94 -11.09 -24.37 37.71
CA ASP A 94 -10.28 -25.60 37.62
C ASP A 94 -9.73 -25.85 36.20
N ARG A 95 -10.11 -25.05 35.18
CA ARG A 95 -9.67 -25.26 33.80
C ARG A 95 -8.21 -24.85 33.59
N ASP A 96 -7.48 -25.63 32.78
CA ASP A 96 -6.08 -25.32 32.43
C ASP A 96 -5.94 -24.08 31.55
N ARG A 97 -6.97 -23.78 30.74
CA ARG A 97 -7.04 -22.61 29.86
C ARG A 97 -8.47 -22.11 29.79
N PHE A 98 -8.68 -20.84 30.04
CA PHE A 98 -9.99 -20.19 29.95
C PHE A 98 -9.85 -18.69 29.69
N PHE A 99 -10.97 -18.05 29.37
CA PHE A 99 -11.08 -16.64 29.02
C PHE A 99 -12.11 -15.98 29.93
N ILE A 100 -11.76 -14.85 30.51
CA ILE A 100 -12.63 -14.10 31.39
C ILE A 100 -13.22 -12.91 30.63
N SER A 101 -14.55 -12.79 30.61
CA SER A 101 -15.28 -11.64 30.04
C SER A 101 -16.03 -10.85 31.11
N GLY A 102 -16.39 -9.60 30.79
CA GLY A 102 -17.11 -8.72 31.72
C GLY A 102 -16.22 -8.02 32.75
N ILE A 103 -14.90 -8.13 32.61
CA ILE A 103 -13.93 -7.50 33.52
C ILE A 103 -14.09 -5.99 33.47
N SER A 104 -14.23 -5.39 34.64
CA SER A 104 -14.21 -3.95 34.84
C SER A 104 -13.42 -3.67 36.12
N PHE A 105 -12.46 -2.76 36.12
CA PHE A 105 -11.69 -2.42 37.32
C PHE A 105 -11.27 -0.94 37.33
N ALA A 106 -11.02 -0.41 38.53
CA ALA A 106 -10.36 0.89 38.66
C ALA A 106 -8.85 0.72 38.38
N PRO A 107 -8.25 1.57 37.53
CA PRO A 107 -6.80 1.56 37.33
C PRO A 107 -6.05 1.69 38.68
N PRO A 108 -4.89 1.02 38.85
CA PRO A 108 -4.11 1.02 40.09
C PRO A 108 -3.43 2.39 40.30
N GLN A 109 -4.21 3.38 40.73
CA GLN A 109 -3.80 4.79 40.72
C GLN A 109 -2.54 5.04 41.54
N ASP A 110 -2.40 4.41 42.71
CA ASP A 110 -1.23 4.59 43.57
C ASP A 110 0.08 4.13 42.89
N ASP A 111 0.04 3.03 42.13
CA ASP A 111 1.20 2.53 41.39
C ASP A 111 1.49 3.40 40.16
N LEU A 112 0.45 3.85 39.45
CA LEU A 112 0.61 4.76 38.32
C LEU A 112 1.16 6.13 38.75
N ASP A 113 0.71 6.65 39.90
CA ASP A 113 1.19 7.91 40.48
C ASP A 113 2.70 7.85 40.77
N ARG A 114 3.20 6.71 41.26
CA ARG A 114 4.65 6.49 41.45
C ARG A 114 5.42 6.62 40.12
N LEU A 115 4.92 6.04 39.04
CA LEU A 115 5.55 6.14 37.72
C LEU A 115 5.58 7.60 37.20
N TYR A 116 4.52 8.37 37.43
CA TYR A 116 4.51 9.80 37.10
C TYR A 116 5.53 10.59 37.91
N ILE A 117 5.63 10.32 39.22
CA ILE A 117 6.58 10.96 40.12
C ILE A 117 8.02 10.63 39.72
N GLU A 118 8.31 9.36 39.40
CA GLU A 118 9.63 8.92 38.88
C GLU A 118 9.98 9.61 37.56
N ALA A 119 8.98 9.87 36.71
CA ALA A 119 9.16 10.64 35.47
C ALA A 119 9.22 12.16 35.67
N GLY A 120 9.05 12.67 36.90
CA GLY A 120 9.04 14.09 37.23
C GLY A 120 7.82 14.84 36.66
N ARG A 121 6.66 14.19 36.59
CA ARG A 121 5.42 14.72 36.00
C ARG A 121 4.26 14.67 36.99
N GLU A 122 3.24 15.51 36.74
CA GLU A 122 2.00 15.48 37.51
C GLU A 122 1.16 14.24 37.17
N PRO A 123 0.57 13.57 38.18
CA PRO A 123 -0.23 12.37 37.93
C PRO A 123 -1.50 12.63 37.11
N VAL A 124 -1.81 11.71 36.20
CA VAL A 124 -3.05 11.72 35.41
C VAL A 124 -4.00 10.65 35.95
N LYS A 125 -5.27 11.03 36.10
CA LYS A 125 -6.33 10.12 36.55
C LYS A 125 -6.98 9.41 35.36
N PHE A 126 -7.23 8.12 35.55
CA PHE A 126 -7.91 7.30 34.56
C PHE A 126 -9.29 6.84 35.05
N GLY A 127 -10.24 6.75 34.13
CA GLY A 127 -11.55 6.18 34.38
C GLY A 127 -11.49 4.65 34.45
N VAL A 128 -12.64 4.03 34.71
CA VAL A 128 -12.78 2.57 34.80
C VAL A 128 -12.26 1.88 33.53
N ALA A 129 -11.38 0.91 33.70
CA ALA A 129 -10.83 0.08 32.63
C ALA A 129 -11.73 -1.14 32.40
N LYS A 130 -11.96 -1.47 31.12
CA LYS A 130 -12.84 -2.55 30.68
C LYS A 130 -12.19 -3.30 29.51
N PRO A 131 -11.30 -4.27 29.79
CA PRO A 131 -10.79 -5.15 28.75
C PRO A 131 -11.90 -6.09 28.26
N ASP A 132 -11.91 -6.40 26.96
CA ASP A 132 -12.91 -7.29 26.37
C ASP A 132 -12.74 -8.74 26.90
N LEU A 133 -11.50 -9.24 26.88
CA LEU A 133 -11.16 -10.59 27.33
C LEU A 133 -9.80 -10.65 28.07
N LEU A 134 -9.70 -11.54 29.04
CA LEU A 134 -8.45 -11.94 29.69
C LEU A 134 -8.26 -13.46 29.55
N GLU A 135 -7.26 -13.90 28.78
CA GLU A 135 -6.87 -15.30 28.69
C GLU A 135 -6.03 -15.68 29.91
N ILE A 136 -6.39 -16.78 30.57
CA ILE A 136 -5.65 -17.39 31.67
C ILE A 136 -5.18 -18.78 31.24
N ARG A 137 -3.92 -19.10 31.54
CA ARG A 137 -3.34 -20.44 31.38
C ARG A 137 -2.69 -20.87 32.69
N ARG A 138 -3.07 -22.03 33.20
CA ARG A 138 -2.43 -22.65 34.35
C ARG A 138 -1.11 -23.28 33.90
N VAL A 139 -0.04 -23.02 34.65
CA VAL A 139 1.31 -23.58 34.44
C VAL A 139 1.80 -24.19 35.75
N GLU A 140 2.84 -25.03 35.70
CA GLU A 140 3.34 -25.77 36.88
C GLU A 140 3.59 -24.87 38.11
N ASN A 141 4.00 -23.62 37.89
CA ASN A 141 4.36 -22.66 38.95
C ASN A 141 3.40 -21.46 39.07
N GLY A 142 2.15 -21.57 38.61
CA GLY A 142 1.15 -20.51 38.76
C GLY A 142 0.26 -20.30 37.53
N PHE A 143 0.02 -19.04 37.19
CA PHE A 143 -0.85 -18.64 36.08
C PHE A 143 -0.13 -17.68 35.15
N VAL A 144 -0.27 -17.91 33.84
CA VAL A 144 0.12 -16.97 32.79
C VAL A 144 -1.14 -16.30 32.25
N TRP A 145 -1.16 -14.97 32.22
CA TRP A 145 -2.32 -14.20 31.77
C TRP A 145 -2.00 -13.30 30.56
N LYS A 146 -3.01 -13.05 29.73
CA LYS A 146 -2.89 -12.20 28.54
C LYS A 146 -4.17 -11.46 28.24
N VAL A 147 -4.07 -10.14 28.04
CA VAL A 147 -5.21 -9.31 27.61
C VAL A 147 -5.49 -9.52 26.11
N ILE A 148 -6.77 -9.64 25.79
CA ILE A 148 -7.27 -9.77 24.43
C ILE A 148 -8.36 -8.74 24.18
N ASP A 149 -8.24 -8.03 23.05
CA ASP A 149 -9.21 -7.04 22.59
C ASP A 149 -9.95 -7.59 21.37
N ALA A 150 -11.28 -7.63 21.43
CA ALA A 150 -12.12 -8.11 20.34
C ALA A 150 -12.46 -6.92 19.45
N LYS A 151 -12.13 -7.01 18.15
CA LYS A 151 -12.35 -5.89 17.22
C LYS A 151 -12.88 -6.38 15.90
N ALA A 152 -14.08 -5.94 15.54
CA ALA A 152 -14.77 -6.32 14.30
C ALA A 152 -14.14 -5.76 13.01
N SER A 153 -13.03 -5.02 13.12
CA SER A 153 -12.22 -4.54 12.00
C SER A 153 -11.48 -5.67 11.29
N LYS A 154 -11.16 -5.49 10.00
CA LYS A 154 -10.38 -6.47 9.20
C LYS A 154 -8.93 -6.64 9.63
N SER A 155 -8.35 -5.64 10.29
CA SER A 155 -6.94 -5.63 10.66
C SER A 155 -6.72 -4.93 12.00
N ALA A 156 -5.65 -5.34 12.68
CA ALA A 156 -5.18 -4.68 13.89
C ALA A 156 -4.69 -3.24 13.58
N LYS A 157 -5.08 -2.29 14.42
CA LYS A 157 -4.66 -0.88 14.35
C LYS A 157 -3.85 -0.50 15.59
N THR A 158 -3.00 0.52 15.47
CA THR A 158 -2.22 1.06 16.58
C THR A 158 -3.10 1.50 17.76
N SER A 159 -4.30 2.02 17.49
CA SER A 159 -5.28 2.37 18.53
C SER A 159 -5.67 1.19 19.43
N HIS A 160 -5.81 -0.02 18.86
CA HIS A 160 -6.13 -1.24 19.62
C HIS A 160 -4.94 -1.68 20.47
N GLN A 161 -3.72 -1.56 19.93
CA GLN A 161 -2.48 -1.93 20.62
C GLN A 161 -2.28 -1.11 21.90
N VAL A 162 -2.51 0.20 21.83
CA VAL A 162 -2.39 1.10 22.99
C VAL A 162 -3.41 0.76 24.07
N GLN A 163 -4.65 0.45 23.68
CA GLN A 163 -5.70 0.04 24.61
C GLN A 163 -5.33 -1.25 25.36
N ILE A 164 -4.88 -2.29 24.64
CA ILE A 164 -4.43 -3.55 25.27
C ILE A 164 -3.21 -3.33 26.16
N TYR A 165 -2.25 -2.53 25.72
CA TYR A 165 -1.05 -2.24 26.50
C TYR A 165 -1.41 -1.56 27.82
N PHE A 166 -2.29 -0.55 27.80
CA PHE A 166 -2.77 0.12 29.01
C PHE A 166 -3.44 -0.85 29.98
N TYR A 167 -4.27 -1.78 29.50
CA TYR A 167 -4.88 -2.80 30.34
C TYR A 167 -3.86 -3.79 30.91
N THR A 168 -2.88 -4.19 30.11
CA THR A 168 -1.77 -5.07 30.54
C THR A 168 -0.96 -4.40 31.65
N LEU A 169 -0.63 -3.13 31.49
CA LEU A 169 0.05 -2.33 32.49
C LEU A 169 -0.74 -2.27 33.81
N CYS A 170 -2.04 -2.00 33.76
CA CYS A 170 -2.89 -1.98 34.95
C CYS A 170 -2.95 -3.35 35.65
N LEU A 171 -3.20 -4.42 34.89
CA LEU A 171 -3.32 -5.77 35.45
C LEU A 171 -2.03 -6.30 36.06
N ARG A 172 -0.86 -5.82 35.58
CA ARG A 172 0.44 -6.14 36.18
C ARG A 172 0.57 -5.72 37.64
N TYR A 173 -0.09 -4.63 38.04
CA TYR A 173 -0.10 -4.17 39.42
C TYR A 173 -1.27 -4.75 40.23
N LEU A 174 -2.39 -5.08 39.57
CA LEU A 174 -3.56 -5.66 40.24
C LEU A 174 -3.42 -7.16 40.55
N LEU A 175 -2.66 -7.91 39.73
CA LEU A 175 -2.43 -9.34 39.92
C LEU A 175 -1.10 -9.61 40.63
N PRO A 176 -1.09 -10.38 41.74
CA PRO A 176 0.10 -10.54 42.57
C PRO A 176 1.16 -11.45 41.92
N GLN A 177 2.40 -10.97 41.86
CA GLN A 177 3.56 -11.75 41.44
C GLN A 177 4.21 -12.48 42.64
N PRO A 178 4.85 -13.66 42.45
CA PRO A 178 5.16 -14.32 41.17
C PRO A 178 4.07 -15.26 40.63
N LEU A 179 2.96 -15.42 41.37
CA LEU A 179 1.91 -16.40 41.06
C LEU A 179 1.19 -16.10 39.73
N PHE A 180 0.97 -14.81 39.43
CA PHE A 180 0.34 -14.36 38.19
C PHE A 180 1.36 -13.64 37.30
N GLN A 181 1.79 -14.32 36.23
CA GLN A 181 2.80 -13.79 35.30
C GLN A 181 2.14 -13.27 34.03
N PRO A 182 2.44 -12.04 33.58
CA PRO A 182 2.01 -11.59 32.27
C PRO A 182 2.67 -12.42 31.17
N ALA A 183 1.93 -12.77 30.13
CA ALA A 183 2.51 -13.26 28.90
C ALA A 183 3.33 -12.13 28.24
N ASN A 184 4.42 -12.48 27.55
CA ASN A 184 5.20 -11.52 26.75
C ASN A 184 4.43 -10.96 25.53
N THR A 185 3.24 -11.48 25.27
CA THR A 185 2.42 -11.12 24.12
C THR A 185 1.03 -10.69 24.54
N ALA A 186 0.46 -9.74 23.81
CA ALA A 186 -0.95 -9.37 23.79
C ALA A 186 -1.63 -9.91 22.53
N SER A 187 -2.96 -9.91 22.44
CA SER A 187 -3.63 -10.32 21.20
C SER A 187 -4.85 -9.47 20.87
N ILE A 188 -5.13 -9.32 19.57
CA ILE A 188 -6.40 -8.77 19.07
C ILE A 188 -7.15 -9.91 18.39
N TRP A 189 -8.40 -10.16 18.79
CA TRP A 189 -9.25 -11.15 18.14
C TRP A 189 -10.06 -10.49 17.04
N LEU A 190 -9.69 -10.78 15.80
CA LEU A 190 -10.37 -10.28 14.61
C LEU A 190 -11.43 -11.29 14.15
N PRO A 191 -12.45 -10.85 13.40
CA PRO A 191 -13.33 -11.76 12.68
C PRO A 191 -12.59 -12.70 11.72
N PRO A 192 -13.17 -13.87 11.42
CA PRO A 192 -12.75 -14.71 10.29
C PRO A 192 -12.73 -13.90 8.99
N ALA A 193 -11.76 -14.19 8.12
CA ALA A 193 -11.54 -13.43 6.87
C ALA A 193 -12.76 -13.40 5.93
N HIS A 194 -13.62 -14.42 6.02
CA HIS A 194 -14.84 -14.57 5.22
C HIS A 194 -16.12 -14.12 5.95
N GLY A 195 -15.97 -13.40 7.08
CA GLY A 195 -17.07 -12.92 7.89
C GLY A 195 -17.49 -13.88 9.01
N PHE A 196 -18.00 -13.32 10.11
CA PHE A 196 -18.38 -14.08 11.31
C PHE A 196 -19.83 -14.59 11.31
N ASP A 197 -20.62 -14.23 10.29
CA ASP A 197 -21.98 -14.74 10.09
C ASP A 197 -21.98 -16.17 9.55
N LEU A 198 -21.03 -16.49 8.66
CA LEU A 198 -20.92 -17.78 7.99
C LEU A 198 -19.91 -18.71 8.66
N TYR A 199 -18.89 -18.16 9.31
CA TYR A 199 -17.79 -18.91 9.89
C TYR A 199 -17.69 -18.68 11.40
N SER A 200 -17.47 -19.77 12.14
CA SER A 200 -17.23 -19.70 13.57
C SER A 200 -15.85 -19.08 13.86
N PRO A 201 -15.70 -18.32 14.97
CA PRO A 201 -14.40 -17.85 15.44
C PRO A 201 -13.38 -19.00 15.61
N SER A 202 -12.10 -18.69 15.42
CA SER A 202 -10.98 -19.60 15.59
C SER A 202 -9.85 -18.93 16.38
N PHE A 203 -8.98 -19.74 17.00
CA PHE A 203 -7.72 -19.23 17.57
C PHE A 203 -6.75 -18.70 16.52
N ASP A 204 -6.86 -19.11 15.25
CA ASP A 204 -6.04 -18.60 14.15
C ASP A 204 -6.37 -17.13 13.81
N ASP A 205 -7.54 -16.66 14.25
CA ASP A 205 -7.97 -15.28 14.09
C ASP A 205 -7.32 -14.33 15.13
N LEU A 206 -6.62 -14.88 16.13
CA LEU A 206 -5.86 -14.10 17.12
C LEU A 206 -4.58 -13.54 16.50
N LYS A 207 -4.53 -12.21 16.37
CA LYS A 207 -3.30 -11.51 15.99
C LYS A 207 -2.49 -11.21 17.24
N THR A 208 -1.44 -11.98 17.43
CA THR A 208 -0.53 -11.89 18.57
C THR A 208 0.50 -10.78 18.33
N ILE A 209 0.81 -10.03 19.38
CA ILE A 209 1.70 -8.89 19.32
C ILE A 209 2.63 -8.91 20.53
N ASP A 210 3.92 -8.70 20.31
CA ASP A 210 4.91 -8.66 21.39
C ASP A 210 4.78 -7.37 22.20
N THR A 211 4.57 -7.51 23.51
CA THR A 211 4.37 -6.38 24.43
C THR A 211 5.66 -5.57 24.62
N SER A 212 6.83 -6.17 24.42
CA SER A 212 8.12 -5.50 24.58
C SER A 212 8.32 -4.37 23.56
N LEU A 213 7.73 -4.50 22.36
CA LEU A 213 7.80 -3.49 21.31
C LEU A 213 7.03 -2.21 21.66
N PHE A 214 6.05 -2.29 22.57
CA PHE A 214 5.21 -1.16 22.95
C PHE A 214 5.66 -0.44 24.21
N HIS A 215 6.43 -1.11 25.07
CA HIS A 215 6.89 -0.55 26.34
C HIS A 215 7.53 0.82 26.15
N PHE A 216 8.52 0.94 25.24
CA PHE A 216 9.20 2.21 25.03
C PHE A 216 8.28 3.33 24.48
N PRO A 217 7.58 3.18 23.33
CA PRO A 217 6.78 4.27 22.77
C PRO A 217 5.51 4.59 23.58
N VAL A 218 4.86 3.61 24.21
CA VAL A 218 3.60 3.83 24.93
C VAL A 218 3.85 4.37 26.33
N ASP A 219 4.91 3.94 27.03
CA ASP A 219 5.26 4.52 28.34
C ASP A 219 5.74 5.96 28.22
N ASP A 220 6.56 6.28 27.21
CA ASP A 220 6.97 7.67 26.95
C ASP A 220 5.74 8.56 26.68
N PHE A 221 4.77 8.04 25.93
CA PHE A 221 3.51 8.74 25.74
C PHE A 221 2.71 8.90 27.04
N LEU A 222 2.42 7.80 27.76
CA LEU A 222 1.56 7.81 28.95
C LEU A 222 2.15 8.65 30.09
N PHE A 223 3.44 8.50 30.36
CA PHE A 223 4.07 9.06 31.56
C PHE A 223 4.82 10.37 31.31
N ARG A 224 5.06 10.77 30.05
CA ARG A 224 5.76 12.03 29.74
C ARG A 224 4.96 12.95 28.83
N HIS A 225 4.49 12.47 27.67
CA HIS A 225 3.78 13.34 26.71
C HIS A 225 2.38 13.72 27.20
N LEU A 226 1.59 12.73 27.63
CA LEU A 226 0.22 12.92 28.12
C LEU A 226 0.13 13.94 29.26
N PRO A 227 0.86 13.82 30.39
CA PRO A 227 0.78 14.80 31.47
C PRO A 227 1.26 16.18 31.03
N LYS A 228 2.29 16.25 30.17
CA LYS A 228 2.74 17.51 29.59
C LYS A 228 1.62 18.19 28.80
N THR A 229 0.93 17.47 27.93
CA THR A 229 -0.20 17.98 27.14
C THR A 229 -1.34 18.46 28.04
N LEU A 230 -1.67 17.71 29.10
CA LEU A 230 -2.77 18.09 30.00
C LEU A 230 -2.44 19.29 30.90
N SER A 231 -1.17 19.50 31.26
CA SER A 231 -0.73 20.62 32.10
C SER A 231 -0.64 21.96 31.38
N GLN A 232 -0.59 21.95 30.04
CA GLN A 232 -0.48 23.17 29.23
C GLN A 232 -1.82 23.95 29.19
N PRO A 233 -1.80 25.29 29.10
CA PRO A 233 -3.03 26.03 28.87
C PRO A 233 -3.60 25.72 27.48
N ARG A 234 -4.94 25.71 27.34
CA ARG A 234 -5.64 25.31 26.10
C ARG A 234 -5.09 25.99 24.82
N ASN A 235 -4.69 27.25 24.91
CA ASN A 235 -4.17 28.02 23.78
C ASN A 235 -2.77 27.57 23.31
N ALA A 236 -1.98 26.93 24.17
CA ALA A 236 -0.65 26.40 23.86
C ALA A 236 -0.70 24.98 23.27
N ILE A 237 -1.87 24.32 23.28
CA ILE A 237 -2.02 22.96 22.75
C ILE A 237 -1.90 22.98 21.22
N SER A 238 -1.07 22.08 20.70
CA SER A 238 -0.88 21.91 19.26
C SER A 238 -2.05 21.13 18.65
N TRP A 239 -2.68 21.70 17.65
CA TRP A 239 -3.72 21.02 16.86
C TRP A 239 -3.83 21.62 15.46
N HIS A 240 -4.44 20.85 14.57
CA HIS A 240 -4.68 21.22 13.17
C HIS A 240 -5.94 20.54 12.64
N PHE A 241 -6.89 21.31 12.11
CA PHE A 241 -8.12 20.79 11.54
C PHE A 241 -7.87 20.19 10.15
N ASN A 242 -8.19 18.90 9.97
CA ASN A 242 -7.80 18.11 8.80
C ASN A 242 -8.75 16.90 8.60
N PRO A 243 -8.62 16.12 7.50
CA PRO A 243 -9.51 14.98 7.21
C PRO A 243 -9.63 13.91 8.31
N MET A 244 -8.61 13.72 9.15
CA MET A 244 -8.67 12.79 10.29
C MET A 244 -9.67 13.21 11.36
N CYS A 245 -10.15 14.47 11.33
CA CYS A 245 -11.16 14.95 12.28
C CYS A 245 -12.56 14.38 11.98
N LYS A 246 -12.80 13.70 10.85
CA LYS A 246 -14.11 13.08 10.55
C LYS A 246 -14.50 12.11 11.67
N GLY A 247 -15.66 12.35 12.29
CA GLY A 247 -16.15 11.57 13.44
C GLY A 247 -15.69 12.05 14.81
N CYS A 248 -14.88 13.11 14.91
CA CYS A 248 -14.50 13.71 16.19
C CYS A 248 -15.66 14.56 16.77
N PRO A 249 -15.99 14.47 18.07
CA PRO A 249 -17.06 15.26 18.67
C PRO A 249 -16.81 16.77 18.67
N PHE A 250 -15.55 17.21 18.51
CA PHE A 250 -15.16 18.63 18.53
C PHE A 250 -15.01 19.25 17.11
N THR A 251 -15.48 18.55 16.07
CA THR A 251 -15.28 18.94 14.66
C THR A 251 -15.87 20.32 14.34
N SER A 252 -17.10 20.60 14.78
CA SER A 252 -17.78 21.88 14.54
C SER A 252 -16.99 23.05 15.10
N ASP A 253 -16.60 22.94 16.37
CA ASP A 253 -15.90 23.99 17.10
C ASP A 253 -14.51 24.24 16.50
N CYS A 254 -13.82 23.17 16.11
CA CYS A 254 -12.51 23.26 15.45
C CYS A 254 -12.61 23.89 14.05
N LYS A 255 -13.67 23.60 13.28
CA LYS A 255 -13.95 24.20 11.96
C LYS A 255 -14.19 25.71 12.09
N GLU A 256 -15.04 26.10 13.05
CA GLU A 256 -15.35 27.51 13.32
C GLU A 256 -14.13 28.26 13.85
N GLN A 257 -13.41 27.68 14.82
CA GLN A 257 -12.22 28.29 15.41
C GLN A 257 -11.09 28.46 14.37
N SER A 258 -10.86 27.47 13.51
CA SER A 258 -9.85 27.56 12.45
C SER A 258 -10.15 28.72 11.51
N THR A 259 -11.41 28.85 11.10
CA THR A 259 -11.88 29.90 10.20
C THR A 259 -11.78 31.29 10.82
N LYS A 260 -12.28 31.46 12.06
CA LYS A 260 -12.24 32.75 12.78
C LYS A 260 -10.83 33.23 13.05
N GLN A 261 -9.91 32.31 13.37
CA GLN A 261 -8.52 32.64 13.72
C GLN A 261 -7.59 32.64 12.51
N GLY A 262 -8.09 32.36 11.30
CA GLY A 262 -7.26 32.29 10.09
C GLY A 262 -6.10 31.29 10.19
N ARG A 263 -6.30 30.20 10.92
CA ARG A 263 -5.29 29.14 11.09
C ARG A 263 -5.09 28.34 9.80
N LEU A 264 -3.98 27.63 9.69
CA LEU A 264 -3.71 26.71 8.57
C LEU A 264 -4.84 25.70 8.29
N GLY A 265 -5.61 25.30 9.31
CA GLY A 265 -6.79 24.42 9.17
C GLY A 265 -7.95 25.03 8.36
N SER A 266 -7.89 26.30 8.00
CA SER A 266 -8.82 26.96 7.07
C SER A 266 -8.54 26.61 5.59
N MET A 267 -7.38 26.02 5.30
CA MET A 267 -7.06 25.48 3.97
C MET A 267 -7.56 24.03 3.88
N SER A 268 -8.15 23.69 2.75
CA SER A 268 -8.66 22.33 2.50
C SER A 268 -7.52 21.32 2.34
N ASN A 269 -7.69 20.13 2.91
CA ASN A 269 -6.88 18.92 2.70
C ASN A 269 -5.39 19.03 3.07
N ILE A 270 -5.03 19.94 3.98
CA ILE A 270 -3.67 20.02 4.53
C ILE A 270 -3.51 18.98 5.65
N SER A 271 -2.56 18.07 5.52
CA SER A 271 -2.25 17.07 6.55
C SER A 271 -1.51 17.68 7.75
N PHE A 272 -1.45 16.95 8.86
CA PHE A 272 -0.73 17.39 10.06
C PHE A 272 0.78 17.61 9.81
N GLY A 273 1.40 16.74 9.01
CA GLY A 273 2.81 16.86 8.64
C GLY A 273 3.09 18.10 7.79
N GLU A 274 2.22 18.38 6.82
CA GLU A 274 2.31 19.57 5.96
C GLU A 274 2.07 20.86 6.75
N ALA A 275 1.08 20.87 7.65
CA ALA A 275 0.83 22.00 8.53
C ALA A 275 2.03 22.31 9.43
N ARG A 276 2.74 21.28 9.93
CA ARG A 276 3.98 21.46 10.71
C ARG A 276 5.08 22.11 9.86
N VAL A 277 5.25 21.69 8.60
CA VAL A 277 6.22 22.33 7.68
C VAL A 277 5.90 23.81 7.48
N LEU A 278 4.63 24.14 7.27
CA LEU A 278 4.20 25.53 7.09
C LEU A 278 4.36 26.37 8.36
N LYS A 279 4.04 25.82 9.55
CA LYS A 279 4.28 26.50 10.84
C LYS A 279 5.76 26.79 11.06
N ASN A 280 6.63 25.80 10.84
CA ASN A 280 8.07 26.00 10.98
C ASN A 280 8.60 27.07 10.01
N LEU A 281 8.03 27.18 8.81
CA LEU A 281 8.36 28.25 7.87
C LEU A 281 7.96 29.63 8.40
N ILE A 282 6.75 29.76 8.94
CA ILE A 282 6.24 31.01 9.53
C ILE A 282 7.12 31.42 10.72
N GLU A 283 7.44 30.49 11.62
CA GLU A 283 8.34 30.71 12.77
C GLU A 283 9.73 31.18 12.31
N SER A 284 10.33 30.48 11.33
CA SER A 284 11.64 30.85 10.77
C SER A 284 11.62 32.24 10.11
N TRP A 285 10.50 32.63 9.51
CA TRP A 285 10.33 33.94 8.91
C TRP A 285 10.23 35.05 9.96
N HIS A 286 9.52 34.81 11.06
CA HIS A 286 9.45 35.74 12.19
C HIS A 286 10.83 35.96 12.82
N GLU A 287 11.67 34.93 12.92
CA GLU A 287 13.05 35.05 13.40
C GLU A 287 13.94 35.89 12.48
N CYS A 288 13.76 35.76 11.16
CA CYS A 288 14.58 36.46 10.16
C CYS A 288 14.08 37.89 9.84
N SER A 289 12.83 38.20 10.17
CA SER A 289 12.21 39.49 9.83
C SER A 289 12.40 40.47 10.98
N SER A 290 13.30 41.45 10.80
CA SER A 290 13.60 42.50 11.78
C SER A 290 12.45 43.51 12.00
N SER A 291 11.23 43.19 11.59
CA SER A 291 10.09 44.11 11.59
C SER A 291 9.32 44.04 12.90
N ASP A 292 9.16 45.20 13.55
CA ASP A 292 8.13 45.50 14.57
C ASP A 292 6.71 45.28 14.00
N LEU A 293 6.31 44.02 13.77
CA LEU A 293 4.91 43.67 13.51
C LEU A 293 4.13 43.90 14.81
N LYS A 294 3.59 45.10 14.97
CA LYS A 294 2.83 45.55 16.16
C LYS A 294 1.59 44.70 16.46
N HIS A 295 1.19 43.78 15.57
CA HIS A 295 0.14 42.78 15.80
C HIS A 295 0.49 41.45 15.12
N PRO A 296 0.26 40.29 15.77
CA PRO A 296 0.40 38.99 15.13
C PRO A 296 -0.65 38.86 14.03
N LEU A 297 -0.21 38.62 12.79
CA LEU A 297 -1.10 38.24 11.69
C LEU A 297 -1.62 36.81 11.93
N THR A 298 -2.64 36.42 11.18
CA THR A 298 -3.09 35.01 11.16
C THR A 298 -2.13 34.18 10.31
N ASP A 299 -2.08 32.85 10.52
CA ASP A 299 -1.22 31.95 9.74
C ASP A 299 -1.38 32.15 8.22
N ILE A 300 -2.62 32.37 7.75
CA ILE A 300 -2.92 32.61 6.34
C ILE A 300 -2.32 33.93 5.84
N GLU A 301 -2.45 35.02 6.62
CA GLU A 301 -1.93 36.34 6.22
C GLU A 301 -0.40 36.41 6.34
N ASP A 302 0.20 35.66 7.26
CA ASP A 302 1.66 35.45 7.33
C ASP A 302 2.16 34.78 6.04
N LEU A 303 1.55 33.66 5.64
CA LEU A 303 1.92 32.97 4.39
C LEU A 303 1.69 33.88 3.17
N ALA A 304 0.58 34.62 3.12
CA ALA A 304 0.32 35.58 2.04
C ALA A 304 1.40 36.66 1.97
N THR A 305 1.91 37.13 3.12
CA THR A 305 2.99 38.13 3.20
C THR A 305 4.35 37.56 2.79
N ILE A 306 4.64 36.31 3.19
CA ILE A 306 5.86 35.59 2.82
C ILE A 306 5.94 35.44 1.30
N PHE A 307 4.86 34.96 0.67
CA PHE A 307 4.84 34.69 -0.77
C PHE A 307 4.45 35.89 -1.64
N GLY A 308 3.90 36.96 -1.04
CA GLY A 308 3.55 38.20 -1.72
C GLY A 308 4.74 39.10 -2.07
N LYS A 309 5.92 38.88 -1.48
CA LYS A 309 7.15 39.65 -1.77
C LYS A 309 8.31 38.73 -2.15
N GLY A 310 8.85 38.90 -3.36
CA GLY A 310 9.95 38.07 -3.87
C GLY A 310 11.21 38.06 -2.99
N GLU A 311 11.51 39.18 -2.32
CA GLU A 311 12.64 39.30 -1.39
C GLU A 311 12.52 38.36 -0.17
N ASN A 312 11.33 38.24 0.41
CA ASN A 312 11.07 37.35 1.55
C ASN A 312 11.33 35.88 1.15
N VAL A 313 10.81 35.49 -0.02
CA VAL A 313 11.01 34.16 -0.55
C VAL A 313 12.49 33.88 -0.82
N GLN A 314 13.24 34.84 -1.37
CA GLN A 314 14.68 34.66 -1.62
C GLN A 314 15.47 34.45 -0.32
N LYS A 315 15.23 35.28 0.71
CA LYS A 315 15.88 35.14 2.02
C LYS A 315 15.63 33.75 2.62
N LEU A 316 14.38 33.32 2.68
CA LEU A 316 14.02 32.01 3.23
C LEU A 316 14.50 30.84 2.36
N THR A 317 14.52 30.99 1.03
CA THR A 317 15.08 29.96 0.13
C THR A 317 16.57 29.76 0.38
N SER A 318 17.31 30.83 0.68
CA SER A 318 18.75 30.75 0.99
C SER A 318 19.05 30.13 2.36
N ALA A 319 18.24 30.43 3.37
CA ALA A 319 18.43 29.92 4.74
C ALA A 319 17.86 28.51 4.94
N TYR A 320 16.67 28.23 4.39
CA TYR A 320 15.91 26.99 4.60
C TYR A 320 15.40 26.40 3.27
N PRO A 321 16.30 25.98 2.35
CA PRO A 321 15.92 25.54 1.01
C PRO A 321 14.95 24.35 1.00
N ILE A 322 15.13 23.39 1.91
CA ILE A 322 14.30 22.18 1.99
C ILE A 322 12.88 22.52 2.45
N THR A 323 12.75 23.26 3.56
CA THR A 323 11.45 23.69 4.11
C THR A 323 10.70 24.55 3.10
N MET A 324 11.40 25.45 2.41
CA MET A 324 10.80 26.30 1.37
C MET A 324 10.27 25.48 0.19
N ARG A 325 11.03 24.50 -0.32
CA ARG A 325 10.54 23.62 -1.41
C ARG A 325 9.30 22.84 -0.99
N LYS A 326 9.29 22.28 0.22
CA LYS A 326 8.12 21.57 0.74
C LYS A 326 6.92 22.51 0.89
N ALA A 327 7.11 23.71 1.42
CA ALA A 327 6.05 24.70 1.56
C ALA A 327 5.48 25.17 0.20
N LYS A 328 6.35 25.47 -0.77
CA LYS A 328 5.91 25.82 -2.14
C LYS A 328 5.04 24.73 -2.75
N ARG A 329 5.43 23.46 -2.59
CA ARG A 329 4.65 22.31 -3.06
C ARG A 329 3.29 22.22 -2.37
N ILE A 330 3.26 22.27 -1.04
CA ILE A 330 2.02 22.23 -0.26
C ILE A 330 1.06 23.34 -0.69
N LEU A 331 1.60 24.51 -1.01
CA LEU A 331 0.85 25.70 -1.42
C LEU A 331 0.63 25.80 -2.94
N ALA A 332 0.98 24.77 -3.70
CA ALA A 332 0.87 24.71 -5.15
C ALA A 332 1.50 25.92 -5.88
N LEU A 333 2.66 26.35 -5.40
CA LEU A 333 3.50 27.40 -5.98
C LEU A 333 4.61 26.80 -6.85
N PRO A 334 5.07 27.50 -7.91
CA PRO A 334 6.18 27.06 -8.73
C PRO A 334 7.50 26.99 -7.94
N ALA A 335 8.35 26.03 -8.28
CA ALA A 335 9.56 25.69 -7.55
C ALA A 335 10.59 26.84 -7.48
N ARG A 336 10.80 27.61 -8.57
CA ARG A 336 11.71 28.78 -8.59
C ARG A 336 10.99 30.13 -8.60
N ASN A 337 11.65 31.12 -8.00
CA ASN A 337 11.17 32.49 -7.87
C ASN A 337 11.16 33.18 -9.24
N ARG A 338 9.97 33.51 -9.74
CA ARG A 338 9.87 34.61 -10.70
C ARG A 338 10.09 35.90 -9.94
N MET A 339 10.67 36.90 -10.59
CA MET A 339 10.72 38.28 -10.05
C MET A 339 9.33 38.89 -9.82
N ARG A 340 8.25 38.21 -10.21
CA ARG A 340 6.86 38.60 -9.96
C ARG A 340 6.32 37.92 -8.70
N PRO A 341 5.52 38.61 -7.88
CA PRO A 341 4.82 37.98 -6.77
C PRO A 341 3.86 36.91 -7.31
N THR A 342 4.06 35.67 -6.90
CA THR A 342 3.16 34.55 -7.23
C THR A 342 2.31 34.26 -6.00
N THR A 343 1.02 34.59 -6.09
CA THR A 343 0.04 34.25 -5.06
C THR A 343 -0.30 32.76 -5.15
N SER A 344 -0.34 32.07 -4.00
CA SER A 344 -0.73 30.66 -3.95
C SER A 344 -2.24 30.53 -4.18
N PRO A 345 -2.70 29.65 -5.09
CA PRO A 345 -4.12 29.35 -5.26
C PRO A 345 -4.78 28.86 -3.96
N ILE A 346 -4.04 28.11 -3.14
CA ILE A 346 -4.54 27.55 -1.88
C ILE A 346 -4.76 28.65 -0.84
N ILE A 347 -3.78 29.56 -0.69
CA ILE A 347 -3.90 30.72 0.20
C ILE A 347 -5.04 31.63 -0.27
N GLU A 348 -5.08 31.95 -1.55
CA GLU A 348 -6.09 32.85 -2.11
C GLU A 348 -7.49 32.26 -2.00
N ALA A 349 -7.68 30.94 -2.16
CA ALA A 349 -8.98 30.32 -1.95
C ALA A 349 -9.49 30.57 -0.52
N SER A 350 -8.63 30.35 0.49
CA SER A 350 -8.99 30.59 1.89
C SER A 350 -9.20 32.08 2.22
N ARG A 351 -8.50 33.01 1.55
CA ARG A 351 -8.64 34.47 1.75
C ARG A 351 -9.87 35.05 1.06
N THR A 352 -10.03 34.77 -0.23
CA THR A 352 -11.10 35.35 -1.05
C THR A 352 -12.42 34.61 -0.91
N LYS A 353 -12.43 33.44 -0.27
CA LYS A 353 -13.59 32.52 -0.17
C LYS A 353 -14.14 32.11 -1.54
N LYS A 354 -13.26 32.01 -2.54
CA LYS A 354 -13.60 31.59 -3.91
C LYS A 354 -12.74 30.41 -4.31
N ILE A 355 -13.24 29.60 -5.23
CA ILE A 355 -12.46 28.51 -5.83
C ILE A 355 -11.32 29.12 -6.64
N GLN A 356 -10.12 28.58 -6.47
CA GLN A 356 -8.94 28.95 -7.24
C GLN A 356 -8.46 27.76 -8.05
N VAL A 357 -8.03 27.99 -9.29
CA VAL A 357 -7.46 26.93 -10.13
C VAL A 357 -5.99 26.76 -9.79
N ILE A 358 -5.60 25.52 -9.49
CA ILE A 358 -4.21 25.14 -9.29
C ILE A 358 -3.56 25.01 -10.67
N GLN A 359 -2.49 25.77 -10.91
CA GLN A 359 -1.77 25.82 -12.18
C GLN A 359 -0.83 24.62 -12.37
N HIS A 360 -1.36 23.42 -12.14
CA HIS A 360 -0.65 22.16 -12.30
C HIS A 360 -1.29 21.34 -13.41
N ARG A 361 -0.47 20.74 -14.28
CA ARG A 361 -0.99 19.88 -15.36
C ARG A 361 -1.56 18.60 -14.77
N ASN A 362 -2.76 18.24 -15.22
CA ASN A 362 -3.43 17.01 -14.83
C ASN A 362 -3.32 15.99 -15.98
N TYR A 363 -2.66 14.88 -15.67
CA TYR A 363 -2.39 13.77 -16.60
C TYR A 363 -3.33 12.58 -16.40
N SER A 364 -4.04 12.55 -15.27
CA SER A 364 -4.90 11.43 -14.88
C SER A 364 -6.36 11.61 -15.27
N CYS A 365 -6.85 12.85 -15.31
CA CYS A 365 -8.21 13.14 -15.78
C CYS A 365 -8.19 13.56 -17.26
N PRO A 366 -8.92 12.87 -18.15
CA PRO A 366 -8.97 13.26 -19.55
C PRO A 366 -9.72 14.60 -19.73
N ARG A 367 -9.27 15.39 -20.70
CA ARG A 367 -9.92 16.65 -21.09
C ARG A 367 -11.31 16.42 -21.66
N ARG A 368 -11.49 15.32 -22.40
CA ARG A 368 -12.76 14.91 -23.03
C ARG A 368 -12.78 13.41 -23.28
N GLU A 369 -13.99 12.88 -23.41
CA GLU A 369 -14.33 11.53 -23.81
C GLU A 369 -15.67 11.56 -24.52
N ASP A 370 -15.94 10.55 -25.33
CA ASP A 370 -17.22 10.39 -26.01
C ASP A 370 -18.25 9.70 -25.10
N ILE A 371 -17.77 8.77 -24.25
CA ILE A 371 -18.57 7.97 -23.31
C ILE A 371 -17.94 8.04 -21.90
N SER A 372 -18.70 8.56 -20.94
CA SER A 372 -18.34 8.58 -19.51
C SER A 372 -19.21 7.57 -18.76
N VAL A 373 -18.58 6.63 -18.06
CA VAL A 373 -19.28 5.64 -17.22
C VAL A 373 -19.01 5.95 -15.76
N VAL A 374 -20.04 6.34 -15.02
CA VAL A 374 -19.93 6.69 -13.60
C VAL A 374 -20.49 5.54 -12.75
N ILE A 375 -19.70 5.10 -11.77
CA ILE A 375 -20.03 3.97 -10.90
C ILE A 375 -20.09 4.48 -9.45
N SER A 376 -21.24 4.27 -8.80
CA SER A 376 -21.41 4.44 -7.36
C SER A 376 -21.67 3.09 -6.71
N LEU A 377 -21.02 2.84 -5.57
CA LEU A 377 -21.08 1.58 -4.84
C LEU A 377 -21.51 1.84 -3.41
N LEU A 378 -22.51 1.10 -2.93
CA LEU A 378 -22.90 1.09 -1.53
C LEU A 378 -22.31 -0.15 -0.85
N GLN A 379 -21.60 0.08 0.26
CA GLN A 379 -21.13 -0.97 1.15
C GLN A 379 -21.93 -0.89 2.45
N ASP A 380 -22.23 -2.04 3.03
CA ASP A 380 -22.84 -2.10 4.35
C ASP A 380 -21.73 -2.15 5.42
N PRO A 381 -21.55 -1.07 6.23
CA PRO A 381 -20.61 -1.07 7.33
C PRO A 381 -20.96 -2.05 8.45
N SER A 382 -22.23 -2.47 8.57
CA SER A 382 -22.67 -3.46 9.56
C SER A 382 -22.27 -4.89 9.16
N SER A 383 -22.29 -5.21 7.86
CA SER A 383 -21.87 -6.51 7.35
C SER A 383 -20.39 -6.83 7.66
N PRO A 384 -20.07 -8.05 8.13
CA PRO A 384 -18.70 -8.49 8.37
C PRO A 384 -17.87 -8.53 7.08
N SER A 385 -18.48 -8.98 5.98
CA SER A 385 -17.91 -8.93 4.65
C SER A 385 -18.10 -7.51 4.11
N SER A 386 -17.02 -6.79 3.79
CA SER A 386 -17.14 -5.45 3.17
C SER A 386 -17.57 -5.55 1.71
N ASP A 387 -18.56 -6.38 1.46
CA ASP A 387 -19.09 -6.65 0.15
C ASP A 387 -19.90 -5.44 -0.30
N ILE A 388 -19.93 -5.28 -1.62
CA ILE A 388 -20.81 -4.32 -2.25
C ILE A 388 -22.22 -4.88 -2.07
N VAL A 389 -23.11 -4.09 -1.51
CA VAL A 389 -24.51 -4.48 -1.33
C VAL A 389 -25.31 -4.11 -2.55
N SER A 390 -25.09 -2.88 -3.04
CA SER A 390 -25.85 -2.29 -4.13
C SER A 390 -24.93 -1.43 -5.00
N PHE A 391 -25.19 -1.38 -6.29
CA PHE A 391 -24.44 -0.53 -7.23
C PHE A 391 -25.34 0.26 -8.17
N CYS A 392 -24.82 1.38 -8.68
CA CYS A 392 -25.41 2.07 -9.81
C CYS A 392 -24.34 2.44 -10.83
N ILE A 393 -24.56 2.09 -12.09
CA ILE A 393 -23.73 2.43 -13.24
C ILE A 393 -24.55 3.37 -14.11
N SER A 394 -24.10 4.60 -14.31
CA SER A 394 -24.72 5.56 -15.21
C SER A 394 -23.80 5.87 -16.38
N ILE A 395 -24.35 5.89 -17.58
CA ILE A 395 -23.60 6.11 -18.82
C ILE A 395 -24.05 7.43 -19.42
N PHE A 396 -23.09 8.35 -19.57
CA PHE A 396 -23.27 9.64 -20.21
C PHE A 396 -22.50 9.60 -21.52
N SER A 397 -23.17 9.82 -22.64
CA SER A 397 -22.56 9.71 -23.96
C SER A 397 -22.92 10.89 -24.84
N SER A 398 -21.94 11.40 -25.56
CA SER A 398 -22.14 12.37 -26.65
C SER A 398 -22.58 11.70 -27.96
N ILE A 399 -22.47 10.37 -28.04
CA ILE A 399 -22.84 9.54 -29.19
C ILE A 399 -24.05 8.68 -28.83
N THR A 400 -24.97 8.47 -29.77
CA THR A 400 -26.12 7.59 -29.57
C THR A 400 -25.68 6.13 -29.46
N LEU A 401 -26.00 5.47 -28.34
CA LEU A 401 -25.77 4.05 -28.07
C LEU A 401 -27.14 3.35 -27.89
N PRO A 402 -27.81 2.90 -28.97
CA PRO A 402 -29.23 2.50 -28.94
C PRO A 402 -29.55 1.30 -28.05
N SER A 403 -28.54 0.52 -27.65
CA SER A 403 -28.69 -0.73 -26.90
C SER A 403 -28.04 -0.72 -25.52
N VAL A 404 -27.41 0.40 -25.14
CA VAL A 404 -26.86 0.55 -23.79
C VAL A 404 -27.88 1.34 -22.95
N PRO A 405 -28.44 0.75 -21.88
CA PRO A 405 -29.28 1.50 -20.95
C PRO A 405 -28.48 2.64 -20.30
N SER A 406 -29.11 3.80 -20.14
CA SER A 406 -28.47 4.98 -19.54
C SER A 406 -28.10 4.77 -18.06
N VAL A 407 -28.81 3.86 -17.39
CA VAL A 407 -28.60 3.50 -15.99
C VAL A 407 -28.80 2.00 -15.81
N LEU A 408 -27.87 1.36 -15.11
CA LEU A 408 -27.98 0.00 -14.60
C LEU A 408 -27.84 0.02 -13.09
N GLN A 409 -28.69 -0.74 -12.42
CA GLN A 409 -28.74 -0.84 -10.97
C GLN A 409 -29.01 -2.28 -10.59
N GLY A 410 -28.45 -2.72 -9.48
CA GLY A 410 -28.59 -4.10 -9.03
C GLY A 410 -27.77 -4.36 -7.78
N ASP A 411 -27.95 -5.56 -7.26
CA ASP A 411 -27.27 -6.00 -6.05
C ASP A 411 -25.80 -6.33 -6.34
N GLY A 412 -24.94 -6.32 -5.32
CA GLY A 412 -23.50 -6.48 -5.51
C GLY A 412 -23.09 -7.76 -6.25
N PHE A 413 -23.86 -8.85 -6.16
CA PHE A 413 -23.56 -10.09 -6.88
C PHE A 413 -23.77 -9.99 -8.40
N GLU A 414 -24.60 -9.04 -8.86
CA GLU A 414 -24.87 -8.78 -10.29
C GLU A 414 -23.92 -7.76 -10.90
N LEU A 415 -23.07 -7.13 -10.09
CA LEU A 415 -22.17 -6.04 -10.51
C LEU A 415 -21.26 -6.47 -11.66
N VAL A 416 -20.66 -7.66 -11.58
CA VAL A 416 -19.74 -8.18 -12.60
C VAL A 416 -20.44 -8.37 -13.94
N SER A 417 -21.59 -9.05 -13.95
CA SER A 417 -22.33 -9.28 -15.20
C SER A 417 -22.88 -7.98 -15.79
N SER A 418 -23.28 -7.03 -14.94
CA SER A 418 -23.74 -5.70 -15.39
C SER A 418 -22.62 -4.87 -16.00
N LEU A 419 -21.44 -4.84 -15.36
CA LEU A 419 -20.25 -4.19 -15.93
C LEU A 419 -19.83 -4.86 -17.23
N ALA A 420 -19.83 -6.19 -17.27
CA ALA A 420 -19.46 -6.95 -18.46
C ALA A 420 -20.38 -6.63 -19.63
N PHE A 421 -21.70 -6.58 -19.39
CA PHE A 421 -22.69 -6.18 -20.38
C PHE A 421 -22.43 -4.77 -20.94
N VAL A 422 -22.12 -3.78 -20.09
CA VAL A 422 -21.79 -2.42 -20.53
C VAL A 422 -20.54 -2.42 -21.39
N ILE A 423 -19.47 -3.09 -20.95
CA ILE A 423 -18.20 -3.17 -21.66
C ILE A 423 -18.38 -3.86 -23.02
N GLU A 424 -19.03 -5.02 -23.07
CA GLU A 424 -19.30 -5.76 -24.30
C GLU A 424 -20.11 -4.92 -25.28
N THR A 425 -21.14 -4.22 -24.80
CA THR A 425 -21.95 -3.39 -25.68
C THR A 425 -21.16 -2.22 -26.24
N ILE A 426 -20.31 -1.56 -25.45
CA ILE A 426 -19.43 -0.49 -25.94
C ILE A 426 -18.46 -1.03 -27.02
N LEU A 427 -17.81 -2.17 -26.76
CA LEU A 427 -16.87 -2.80 -27.71
C LEU A 427 -17.58 -3.19 -29.03
N LEU A 428 -18.79 -3.76 -28.96
CA LEU A 428 -19.59 -4.10 -30.15
C LEU A 428 -19.99 -2.90 -31.00
N HIS A 429 -20.11 -1.70 -30.40
CA HIS A 429 -20.39 -0.46 -31.14
C HIS A 429 -19.12 0.15 -31.73
N GLN A 430 -17.98 0.01 -31.06
CA GLN A 430 -16.68 0.46 -31.59
C GLN A 430 -16.38 -0.18 -32.95
N GLU A 431 -16.68 -1.47 -33.15
CA GLU A 431 -16.47 -2.16 -34.43
C GLU A 431 -17.33 -1.62 -35.58
N LYS A 432 -18.45 -0.95 -35.27
CA LYS A 432 -19.43 -0.46 -36.26
C LYS A 432 -19.25 1.02 -36.60
N LEU A 433 -18.47 1.76 -35.81
CA LEU A 433 -18.29 3.19 -35.97
C LEU A 433 -17.04 3.49 -36.82
N PRO A 434 -17.08 4.53 -37.69
CA PRO A 434 -15.93 4.93 -38.50
C PRO A 434 -14.79 5.51 -37.66
N THR A 435 -15.09 6.02 -36.47
CA THR A 435 -14.12 6.52 -35.49
C THR A 435 -14.37 5.83 -34.16
N LEU A 436 -13.31 5.28 -33.56
CA LEU A 436 -13.41 4.58 -32.28
C LEU A 436 -13.77 5.57 -31.15
N PRO A 437 -14.95 5.45 -30.50
CA PRO A 437 -15.31 6.32 -29.39
C PRO A 437 -14.38 6.12 -28.21
N SER A 438 -13.93 7.24 -27.64
CA SER A 438 -13.18 7.30 -26.40
C SER A 438 -14.08 7.04 -25.19
N THR A 439 -13.61 6.23 -24.24
CA THR A 439 -14.40 5.80 -23.09
C THR A 439 -13.61 5.94 -21.80
N GLN A 440 -14.23 6.50 -20.76
CA GLN A 440 -13.61 6.65 -19.44
C GLN A 440 -14.56 6.25 -18.31
N PHE A 441 -14.06 5.47 -17.35
CA PHE A 441 -14.80 5.13 -16.14
C PHE A 441 -14.41 6.05 -14.98
N TYR A 442 -15.38 6.34 -14.11
CA TYR A 442 -15.24 7.22 -12.96
C TYR A 442 -15.88 6.60 -11.72
N VAL A 443 -15.22 6.82 -10.59
CA VAL A 443 -15.78 6.65 -9.24
C VAL A 443 -15.50 7.93 -8.45
N TRP A 444 -16.29 8.21 -7.43
CA TRP A 444 -16.09 9.44 -6.66
C TRP A 444 -14.85 9.36 -5.77
N SER A 445 -14.72 8.28 -4.99
CA SER A 445 -13.76 8.15 -3.90
C SER A 445 -12.76 7.00 -4.06
N SER A 446 -11.62 7.08 -3.37
CA SER A 446 -10.66 5.96 -3.31
C SER A 446 -11.22 4.72 -2.59
N ALA A 447 -12.21 4.90 -1.71
CA ALA A 447 -12.90 3.80 -1.04
C ALA A 447 -13.74 2.99 -2.04
N GLU A 448 -14.56 3.65 -2.86
CA GLU A 448 -15.33 3.00 -3.94
C GLU A 448 -14.39 2.34 -4.96
N HIS A 449 -13.29 3.00 -5.34
CA HIS A 449 -12.29 2.39 -6.21
C HIS A 449 -11.72 1.09 -5.63
N SER A 450 -11.35 1.11 -4.35
CA SER A 450 -10.79 -0.07 -3.67
C SER A 450 -11.84 -1.17 -3.50
N ALA A 451 -13.10 -0.80 -3.24
CA ALA A 451 -14.22 -1.73 -3.16
C ALA A 451 -14.47 -2.43 -4.51
N LEU A 452 -14.50 -1.66 -5.61
CA LEU A 452 -14.63 -2.18 -6.98
C LEU A 452 -13.52 -3.18 -7.30
N GLN A 453 -12.27 -2.80 -7.04
CA GLN A 453 -11.12 -3.67 -7.30
C GLN A 453 -11.15 -4.94 -6.45
N THR A 454 -11.43 -4.81 -5.15
CA THR A 454 -11.50 -5.96 -4.24
C THR A 454 -12.61 -6.92 -4.66
N HIS A 455 -13.77 -6.41 -5.06
CA HIS A 455 -14.87 -7.22 -5.54
C HIS A 455 -14.49 -7.99 -6.81
N LEU A 456 -13.93 -7.33 -7.83
CA LEU A 456 -13.48 -8.00 -9.06
C LEU A 456 -12.44 -9.09 -8.81
N ILE A 457 -11.49 -8.85 -7.90
CA ILE A 457 -10.45 -9.82 -7.52
C ILE A 457 -11.08 -11.01 -6.77
N ASN A 458 -11.95 -10.75 -5.80
CA ASN A 458 -12.62 -11.80 -5.03
C ASN A 458 -13.51 -12.67 -5.93
N SER A 459 -14.25 -12.07 -6.87
CA SER A 459 -15.03 -12.82 -7.86
C SER A 459 -14.13 -13.73 -8.72
N ALA A 460 -12.94 -13.26 -9.10
CA ALA A 460 -11.97 -14.07 -9.85
C ALA A 460 -11.36 -15.22 -9.04
N LEU A 461 -11.21 -15.05 -7.73
CA LEU A 461 -10.66 -16.07 -6.83
C LEU A 461 -11.71 -17.11 -6.41
N ALA A 462 -13.00 -16.73 -6.32
CA ALA A 462 -14.05 -17.59 -5.79
C ALA A 462 -14.80 -18.42 -6.85
N SER A 463 -14.70 -18.10 -8.14
CA SER A 463 -15.62 -18.63 -9.15
C SER A 463 -15.13 -19.92 -9.83
N SER A 464 -16.00 -20.95 -9.79
CA SER A 464 -15.80 -22.21 -10.50
C SER A 464 -16.22 -22.15 -11.98
N HIS A 465 -17.14 -21.29 -12.47
CA HIS A 465 -17.56 -21.34 -13.89
C HIS A 465 -18.11 -20.07 -14.62
N ILE A 466 -17.93 -18.81 -14.17
CA ILE A 466 -18.22 -17.63 -15.04
C ILE A 466 -16.95 -16.80 -15.26
N THR A 467 -16.03 -17.36 -16.05
CA THR A 467 -14.70 -16.79 -16.25
C THR A 467 -14.68 -15.63 -17.25
N ARG A 468 -15.64 -15.55 -18.19
CA ARG A 468 -15.64 -14.55 -19.28
C ARG A 468 -15.94 -13.13 -18.79
N ASP A 469 -17.05 -12.92 -18.09
CA ASP A 469 -17.46 -11.60 -17.58
C ASP A 469 -16.42 -11.00 -16.66
N ILE A 470 -15.86 -11.83 -15.76
CA ILE A 470 -14.79 -11.45 -14.85
C ILE A 470 -13.54 -11.02 -15.62
N ARG A 471 -13.12 -11.80 -16.62
CA ARG A 471 -11.96 -11.46 -17.48
C ARG A 471 -12.18 -10.13 -18.21
N LEU A 472 -13.38 -9.92 -18.73
CA LEU A 472 -13.75 -8.70 -19.43
C LEU A 472 -13.69 -7.49 -18.50
N CYS A 473 -14.28 -7.60 -17.29
CA CYS A 473 -14.29 -6.54 -16.30
C CYS A 473 -12.90 -6.22 -15.75
N ILE A 474 -12.14 -7.26 -15.35
CA ILE A 474 -10.74 -7.10 -14.93
C ILE A 474 -9.98 -6.39 -16.04
N GLY A 475 -10.17 -6.83 -17.28
CA GLY A 475 -9.50 -6.26 -18.41
C GLY A 475 -9.73 -4.77 -18.63
N ALA A 476 -11.01 -4.40 -18.69
CA ALA A 476 -11.42 -3.02 -18.93
C ALA A 476 -11.15 -2.08 -17.75
N LEU A 477 -11.28 -2.57 -16.50
CA LEU A 477 -11.42 -1.72 -15.32
C LEU A 477 -10.30 -1.85 -14.29
N ALA A 478 -9.70 -3.03 -14.12
CA ALA A 478 -8.70 -3.19 -13.08
C ALA A 478 -7.44 -2.37 -13.43
N GLN A 479 -7.15 -1.37 -12.60
CA GLN A 479 -5.96 -0.54 -12.74
C GLN A 479 -4.73 -1.41 -12.46
N GLY A 480 -3.91 -1.65 -13.49
CA GLY A 480 -2.87 -2.69 -13.50
C GLY A 480 -3.18 -3.84 -14.47
N ALA A 481 -4.44 -4.23 -14.62
CA ALA A 481 -4.83 -5.09 -15.72
C ALA A 481 -4.75 -4.34 -17.06
N SER A 482 -5.00 -3.03 -17.12
CA SER A 482 -4.71 -2.24 -18.33
C SER A 482 -3.24 -2.29 -18.77
N LEU A 483 -2.31 -2.36 -17.82
CA LEU A 483 -0.90 -2.62 -18.14
C LEU A 483 -0.76 -4.06 -18.62
N LEU A 484 -1.34 -5.06 -17.93
CA LEU A 484 -1.43 -6.44 -18.44
C LEU A 484 -1.94 -6.48 -19.88
N GLN A 485 -2.96 -5.72 -20.25
CA GLN A 485 -3.60 -5.83 -21.55
C GLN A 485 -2.94 -5.02 -22.68
N THR A 486 -2.38 -3.84 -22.38
CA THR A 486 -2.00 -2.88 -23.46
C THR A 486 -0.51 -2.80 -23.75
N THR A 487 0.34 -3.43 -22.94
CA THR A 487 1.79 -3.51 -23.23
C THR A 487 2.53 -4.54 -22.38
N PHE A 488 2.09 -4.79 -21.14
CA PHE A 488 2.82 -5.58 -20.15
C PHE A 488 2.63 -7.09 -20.31
N GLN A 489 1.40 -7.63 -20.48
CA GLN A 489 1.27 -9.06 -20.84
C GLN A 489 1.88 -9.31 -22.20
N PRO A 490 1.60 -8.56 -23.27
CA PRO A 490 2.20 -8.91 -24.56
C PRO A 490 3.72 -8.89 -24.48
N VAL A 491 4.38 -7.95 -23.78
CA VAL A 491 5.84 -7.92 -23.66
C VAL A 491 6.39 -8.98 -22.70
N LEU A 492 5.82 -9.13 -21.50
CA LEU A 492 6.27 -10.15 -20.54
C LEU A 492 5.90 -11.56 -21.01
N LEU A 493 4.68 -11.77 -21.48
CA LEU A 493 4.21 -13.06 -21.98
C LEU A 493 4.79 -13.40 -23.35
N SER A 494 5.04 -12.44 -24.25
CA SER A 494 5.85 -12.75 -25.44
C SER A 494 7.27 -13.09 -25.06
N GLY A 495 7.88 -12.40 -24.08
CA GLY A 495 9.18 -12.78 -23.54
C GLY A 495 9.16 -14.20 -22.98
N VAL A 496 8.20 -14.50 -22.13
CA VAL A 496 8.01 -15.81 -21.48
C VAL A 496 7.73 -16.92 -22.49
N LEU A 497 6.81 -16.69 -23.43
CA LEU A 497 6.46 -17.63 -24.49
C LEU A 497 7.60 -17.80 -25.48
N MET A 498 8.31 -16.74 -25.87
CA MET A 498 9.48 -16.86 -26.75
C MET A 498 10.64 -17.59 -26.06
N ASP A 499 10.90 -17.31 -24.78
CA ASP A 499 11.83 -18.09 -23.96
C ASP A 499 11.41 -19.56 -23.92
N PHE A 500 10.13 -19.83 -23.71
CA PHE A 500 9.57 -21.17 -23.71
C PHE A 500 9.74 -21.88 -25.06
N LEU A 501 9.43 -21.20 -26.17
CA LEU A 501 9.56 -21.67 -27.55
C LEU A 501 11.01 -21.90 -27.99
N SER A 502 11.97 -21.26 -27.32
CA SER A 502 13.41 -21.36 -27.60
C SER A 502 14.11 -22.49 -26.82
N LYS A 503 13.54 -22.96 -25.71
CA LYS A 503 14.14 -23.96 -24.82
C LYS A 503 13.66 -25.39 -25.16
N GLY A 504 14.62 -26.30 -25.43
CA GLY A 504 14.43 -27.76 -25.40
C GLY A 504 13.62 -28.40 -26.55
N ARG A 505 13.53 -29.75 -26.55
CA ARG A 505 12.61 -30.51 -27.41
C ARG A 505 11.21 -30.47 -26.78
N ARG A 506 10.30 -29.71 -27.37
CA ARG A 506 8.90 -29.59 -26.94
C ARG A 506 8.00 -30.59 -27.68
N VAL A 507 6.94 -31.04 -27.02
CA VAL A 507 6.00 -32.01 -27.58
C VAL A 507 4.87 -31.26 -28.29
N LYS A 508 4.22 -31.89 -29.28
CA LYS A 508 3.07 -31.30 -29.98
C LYS A 508 1.97 -30.83 -29.03
N ALA A 509 1.73 -31.58 -27.95
CA ALA A 509 0.74 -31.26 -26.92
C ALA A 509 0.95 -29.89 -26.27
N ASP A 510 2.21 -29.50 -26.00
CA ASP A 510 2.55 -28.20 -25.41
C ASP A 510 2.03 -27.05 -26.29
N PHE A 511 2.28 -27.11 -27.60
CA PHE A 511 1.85 -26.09 -28.56
C PHE A 511 0.33 -26.05 -28.72
N GLN A 512 -0.33 -27.21 -28.65
CA GLN A 512 -1.78 -27.30 -28.73
C GLN A 512 -2.45 -26.69 -27.49
N SER A 513 -1.92 -26.95 -26.29
CA SER A 513 -2.42 -26.33 -25.05
C SER A 513 -2.24 -24.80 -25.07
N ILE A 514 -1.11 -24.30 -25.57
CA ILE A 514 -0.90 -22.85 -25.75
C ILE A 514 -1.95 -22.25 -26.70
N LEU A 515 -2.14 -22.84 -27.87
CA LEU A 515 -3.10 -22.33 -28.86
C LEU A 515 -4.54 -22.38 -28.34
N ASP A 516 -4.92 -23.45 -27.63
CA ASP A 516 -6.22 -23.58 -26.98
C ASP A 516 -6.44 -22.48 -25.92
N ARG A 517 -5.42 -22.19 -25.11
CA ARG A 517 -5.45 -21.09 -24.11
C ARG A 517 -5.54 -19.71 -24.77
N MET A 518 -4.98 -19.55 -25.97
CA MET A 518 -5.09 -18.32 -26.78
C MET A 518 -6.41 -18.25 -27.57
N GLY A 519 -7.26 -19.28 -27.53
CA GLY A 519 -8.50 -19.34 -28.31
C GLY A 519 -8.27 -19.53 -29.82
N LEU A 520 -7.13 -20.08 -30.21
CA LEU A 520 -6.72 -20.31 -31.59
C LEU A 520 -6.83 -21.80 -31.98
N SER A 521 -6.92 -22.07 -33.27
CA SER A 521 -6.96 -23.44 -33.80
C SER A 521 -5.72 -24.24 -33.37
N THR A 522 -5.95 -25.49 -32.92
CA THR A 522 -4.92 -26.43 -32.44
C THR A 522 -4.47 -27.46 -33.49
N GLU A 523 -4.95 -27.30 -34.73
CA GLU A 523 -4.65 -28.22 -35.84
C GLU A 523 -3.35 -27.87 -36.56
N GLY A 524 -2.58 -28.90 -36.95
CA GLY A 524 -1.37 -28.77 -37.76
C GLY A 524 -0.16 -29.58 -37.26
N THR A 525 0.96 -29.39 -37.95
CA THR A 525 2.30 -29.86 -37.58
C THR A 525 2.94 -28.94 -36.53
N ILE A 526 3.96 -29.41 -35.79
CA ILE A 526 4.64 -28.62 -34.76
C ILE A 526 5.12 -27.25 -35.31
N ASN A 527 5.65 -27.22 -36.53
CA ASN A 527 6.11 -25.97 -37.15
C ASN A 527 4.95 -25.01 -37.45
N GLN A 528 3.80 -25.52 -37.90
CA GLN A 528 2.60 -24.71 -38.14
C GLN A 528 2.00 -24.17 -36.84
N LEU A 529 1.96 -24.98 -35.78
CA LEU A 529 1.50 -24.54 -34.47
C LEU A 529 2.43 -23.47 -33.87
N LYS A 530 3.75 -23.69 -33.96
CA LYS A 530 4.77 -22.72 -33.53
C LYS A 530 4.66 -21.42 -34.32
N GLN A 531 4.53 -21.50 -35.64
CA GLN A 531 4.37 -20.31 -36.48
C GLN A 531 3.10 -19.57 -36.12
N ARG A 532 1.98 -20.24 -35.87
CA ARG A 532 0.72 -19.60 -35.45
C ARG A 532 0.85 -18.86 -34.12
N ILE A 533 1.55 -19.44 -33.14
CA ILE A 533 1.85 -18.75 -31.88
C ILE A 533 2.75 -17.55 -32.15
N GLN A 534 3.78 -17.67 -33.00
CA GLN A 534 4.65 -16.56 -33.35
C GLN A 534 3.93 -15.46 -34.12
N ASP A 535 3.03 -15.80 -35.04
CA ASP A 535 2.23 -14.88 -35.82
C ASP A 535 1.24 -14.14 -34.91
N GLU A 536 0.58 -14.84 -33.97
CA GLU A 536 -0.31 -14.19 -33.00
C GLU A 536 0.48 -13.33 -32.00
N LEU A 537 1.66 -13.77 -31.55
CA LEU A 537 2.55 -12.93 -30.74
C LEU A 537 3.05 -11.71 -31.52
N GLN A 538 3.35 -11.88 -32.80
CA GLN A 538 3.75 -10.79 -33.69
C GLN A 538 2.58 -9.87 -33.98
N LYS A 539 1.35 -10.40 -34.09
CA LYS A 539 0.10 -9.66 -34.15
C LYS A 539 -0.11 -8.88 -32.86
N TYR A 540 0.09 -9.44 -31.68
CA TYR A 540 0.09 -8.65 -30.44
C TYR A 540 1.21 -7.60 -30.38
N GLN A 541 2.32 -7.82 -31.08
CA GLN A 541 3.37 -6.83 -31.26
C GLN A 541 3.10 -5.80 -32.39
N SER A 542 2.15 -6.06 -33.30
CA SER A 542 1.87 -5.26 -34.52
C SER A 542 0.45 -4.69 -34.61
N ASP A 543 -0.60 -5.46 -34.32
CA ASP A 543 -2.02 -5.04 -34.18
C ASP A 543 -2.28 -4.18 -32.93
N ALA A 544 -1.37 -4.15 -31.95
CA ALA A 544 -1.27 -3.02 -31.04
C ALA A 544 -0.56 -1.86 -31.74
N GLY A 545 -1.16 -1.38 -32.84
CA GLY A 545 -0.65 -0.46 -33.86
C GLY A 545 0.63 0.26 -33.47
N ARG A 546 1.80 -0.37 -33.56
CA ARG A 546 3.00 0.23 -32.96
C ARG A 546 3.38 1.54 -33.61
N GLN A 547 3.02 1.80 -34.87
CA GLN A 547 3.29 3.09 -35.50
C GLN A 547 2.29 4.17 -35.07
N GLU A 548 0.98 3.90 -35.12
CA GLU A 548 -0.05 4.84 -34.65
C GLU A 548 -0.08 4.99 -33.13
N ALA A 549 0.13 3.92 -32.36
CA ALA A 549 0.25 3.89 -30.91
C ALA A 549 1.63 4.31 -30.39
N GLU A 550 2.73 4.25 -31.17
CA GLU A 550 3.95 5.00 -30.84
C GLU A 550 3.78 6.49 -31.18
N GLU A 551 3.03 6.86 -32.21
CA GLU A 551 2.63 8.26 -32.46
C GLU A 551 1.63 8.78 -31.40
N GLN A 552 0.71 7.94 -30.96
CA GLN A 552 -0.21 8.21 -29.85
C GLN A 552 0.58 8.26 -28.53
N ARG A 553 1.54 7.35 -28.27
CA ARG A 553 2.46 7.42 -27.11
C ARG A 553 3.41 8.62 -27.16
N ARG A 554 3.79 9.09 -28.34
CA ARG A 554 4.52 10.36 -28.51
C ARG A 554 3.65 11.58 -28.17
N LYS A 555 2.31 11.42 -28.20
CA LYS A 555 1.33 12.47 -27.86
C LYS A 555 0.74 12.33 -26.45
N GLU A 556 0.61 11.12 -25.93
CA GLU A 556 0.11 10.81 -24.58
C GLU A 556 1.22 11.04 -23.56
N ILE A 557 1.01 12.04 -22.72
CA ILE A 557 1.92 12.33 -21.64
C ILE A 557 1.40 11.61 -20.40
N GLY A 558 1.94 10.41 -20.17
CA GLY A 558 1.62 9.59 -19.00
C GLY A 558 0.35 8.72 -19.15
N HIS A 559 0.11 7.80 -18.19
CA HIS A 559 -0.99 6.84 -18.21
C HIS A 559 -2.28 7.37 -17.57
N ILE A 560 -3.35 7.45 -18.37
CA ILE A 560 -4.70 7.70 -17.86
C ILE A 560 -5.20 6.43 -17.12
N PRO A 561 -5.67 6.54 -15.86
CA PRO A 561 -6.34 5.45 -15.17
C PRO A 561 -7.54 4.92 -15.96
N ARG A 562 -7.78 3.60 -15.96
CA ARG A 562 -9.05 3.06 -16.51
C ARG A 562 -10.27 3.53 -15.71
N VAL A 563 -10.10 3.64 -14.39
CA VAL A 563 -11.09 4.19 -13.47
C VAL A 563 -10.48 5.41 -12.79
N VAL A 564 -11.01 6.59 -13.07
CA VAL A 564 -10.57 7.85 -12.48
C VAL A 564 -11.29 8.08 -11.16
N VAL A 565 -10.53 8.35 -10.10
CA VAL A 565 -11.06 8.77 -8.80
C VAL A 565 -11.27 10.28 -8.81
N LEU A 566 -12.50 10.73 -9.09
CA LEU A 566 -12.77 12.13 -9.40
C LEU A 566 -12.41 13.08 -8.25
N LYS A 567 -12.68 12.70 -6.99
CA LYS A 567 -12.36 13.52 -5.82
C LYS A 567 -10.88 13.94 -5.81
N ARG A 568 -9.98 12.99 -6.08
CA ARG A 568 -8.53 13.24 -6.10
C ARG A 568 -8.11 14.20 -7.23
N GLU A 569 -8.79 14.13 -8.36
CA GLU A 569 -8.50 15.01 -9.51
C GLU A 569 -9.01 16.43 -9.26
N VAL A 570 -10.14 16.58 -8.55
CA VAL A 570 -10.62 17.88 -8.05
C VAL A 570 -9.61 18.47 -7.06
N GLU A 571 -9.16 17.70 -6.06
CA GLU A 571 -8.16 18.14 -5.07
C GLU A 571 -6.83 18.59 -5.69
N ARG A 572 -6.44 17.99 -6.81
CA ARG A 572 -5.21 18.34 -7.55
C ARG A 572 -5.34 19.58 -8.42
N SER A 573 -6.54 19.88 -8.88
CA SER A 573 -6.77 20.90 -9.92
C SER A 573 -7.41 22.17 -9.36
N LEU A 574 -8.12 22.07 -8.23
CA LEU A 574 -8.86 23.17 -7.61
C LEU A 574 -8.54 23.28 -6.13
N ALA A 575 -8.34 24.50 -5.66
CA ALA A 575 -8.28 24.84 -4.25
C ALA A 575 -9.64 25.36 -3.78
N PHE A 576 -10.21 24.72 -2.77
CA PHE A 576 -11.52 25.08 -2.24
C PHE A 576 -11.42 25.96 -0.98
N PRO A 577 -12.34 26.92 -0.81
CA PRO A 577 -12.45 27.73 0.41
C PRO A 577 -13.12 26.98 1.58
N ILE A 578 -12.98 25.65 1.65
CA ILE A 578 -13.58 24.80 2.68
C ILE A 578 -12.50 24.43 3.71
N PRO A 579 -12.69 24.75 5.01
CA PRO A 579 -11.73 24.38 6.05
C PRO A 579 -11.57 22.87 6.20
N GLY A 580 -10.34 22.39 6.38
CA GLY A 580 -10.02 21.02 6.78
C GLY A 580 -10.22 20.00 5.68
N PHE A 581 -11.45 19.57 5.43
CA PHE A 581 -11.80 18.53 4.46
C PHE A 581 -13.20 18.74 3.91
N TRP A 582 -13.50 18.06 2.80
CA TRP A 582 -14.82 18.09 2.19
C TRP A 582 -15.23 16.74 1.59
N ASP A 583 -16.55 16.56 1.41
CA ASP A 583 -17.17 15.38 0.81
C ASP A 583 -17.92 15.71 -0.51
N LEU A 584 -18.67 14.75 -1.04
CA LEU A 584 -19.38 14.93 -2.31
C LEU A 584 -20.42 16.05 -2.24
N PRO A 585 -21.34 16.09 -1.26
CA PRO A 585 -22.26 17.22 -1.10
C PRO A 585 -21.57 18.58 -1.01
N GLU A 586 -20.54 18.72 -0.17
CA GLU A 586 -19.81 20.00 -0.04
C GLU A 586 -19.12 20.41 -1.36
N CYS A 587 -18.59 19.43 -2.13
CA CYS A 587 -18.02 19.69 -3.45
C CYS A 587 -19.09 20.08 -4.49
N ALA A 588 -20.24 19.39 -4.48
CA ALA A 588 -21.36 19.66 -5.38
C ALA A 588 -21.94 21.07 -5.13
N ALA A 589 -22.09 21.47 -3.86
CA ALA A 589 -22.54 22.79 -3.48
C ALA A 589 -21.58 23.90 -3.93
N MET A 590 -20.27 23.62 -3.96
CA MET A 590 -19.25 24.59 -4.42
C MET A 590 -19.14 24.70 -5.95
N LEU A 591 -19.28 23.59 -6.68
CA LEU A 591 -19.08 23.52 -8.14
C LEU A 591 -20.37 23.51 -8.97
N GLY A 592 -21.51 23.25 -8.34
CA GLY A 592 -22.85 23.18 -8.92
C GLY A 592 -23.83 24.10 -8.19
N ASN A 593 -25.12 24.02 -8.57
CA ASN A 593 -26.18 24.90 -8.06
C ASN A 593 -27.21 24.18 -7.16
N SER A 594 -26.93 22.97 -6.67
CA SER A 594 -27.89 22.21 -5.87
C SER A 594 -27.25 21.63 -4.61
N GLU A 595 -27.92 21.87 -3.47
CA GLU A 595 -27.59 21.31 -2.16
C GLU A 595 -28.16 19.88 -1.98
N ASP A 596 -28.91 19.36 -2.97
CA ASP A 596 -29.64 18.09 -2.87
C ASP A 596 -28.77 16.85 -3.17
N CYS A 597 -27.44 17.00 -3.16
CA CYS A 597 -26.54 15.89 -3.44
C CYS A 597 -26.58 14.84 -2.33
N PRO A 598 -26.88 13.56 -2.63
CA PRO A 598 -26.96 12.51 -1.61
C PRO A 598 -25.63 12.28 -0.90
N SER A 599 -25.64 12.37 0.45
CA SER A 599 -24.51 12.01 1.30
C SER A 599 -24.40 10.49 1.45
N GLU A 600 -23.23 10.00 1.90
CA GLU A 600 -23.07 8.58 2.25
C GLU A 600 -24.04 8.15 3.36
N GLU A 601 -24.37 9.07 4.27
CA GLU A 601 -25.32 8.85 5.35
C GLU A 601 -26.75 8.70 4.80
N ALA A 602 -27.19 9.61 3.92
CA ALA A 602 -28.51 9.51 3.30
C ALA A 602 -28.70 8.22 2.49
N LEU A 603 -27.65 7.75 1.81
CA LEU A 603 -27.66 6.49 1.09
C LEU A 603 -27.81 5.29 2.03
N PHE A 604 -27.06 5.29 3.13
CA PHE A 604 -27.13 4.20 4.10
C PHE A 604 -28.44 4.20 4.87
N ASP A 605 -28.96 5.37 5.25
CA ASP A 605 -30.28 5.51 5.90
C ASP A 605 -31.39 4.99 4.99
N ALA A 606 -31.33 5.30 3.69
CA ALA A 606 -32.28 4.78 2.71
C ALA A 606 -32.21 3.24 2.60
N TYR A 607 -30.99 2.68 2.67
CA TYR A 607 -30.79 1.23 2.64
C TYR A 607 -31.37 0.56 3.88
N VAL A 608 -31.06 1.06 5.07
CA VAL A 608 -31.54 0.51 6.35
C VAL A 608 -33.07 0.63 6.47
N THR A 609 -33.66 1.72 5.99
CA THR A 609 -35.11 1.94 6.03
C THR A 609 -35.89 1.19 4.94
N GLY A 610 -35.20 0.51 4.02
CA GLY A 610 -35.83 -0.14 2.86
C GLY A 610 -36.41 0.85 1.84
N SER A 611 -36.00 2.11 1.91
CA SER A 611 -36.33 3.13 0.91
C SER A 611 -35.59 2.86 -0.40
N SER A 612 -36.04 3.46 -1.51
CA SER A 612 -35.39 3.26 -2.82
C SER A 612 -34.00 3.92 -2.87
N VAL A 613 -32.97 3.15 -2.51
CA VAL A 613 -31.54 3.54 -2.58
C VAL A 613 -31.12 3.86 -4.02
N TRP A 614 -31.70 3.14 -4.98
CA TRP A 614 -31.32 3.23 -6.39
C TRP A 614 -31.46 4.63 -6.97
N LYS A 615 -32.55 5.33 -6.64
CA LYS A 615 -32.75 6.72 -7.09
C LYS A 615 -31.67 7.66 -6.54
N LEU A 616 -31.31 7.49 -5.26
CA LEU A 616 -30.25 8.29 -4.65
C LEU A 616 -28.87 7.98 -5.25
N LEU A 617 -28.59 6.71 -5.58
CA LEU A 617 -27.35 6.34 -6.28
C LEU A 617 -27.31 6.89 -7.71
N GLU A 618 -28.43 6.90 -8.43
CA GLU A 618 -28.54 7.51 -9.75
C GLU A 618 -28.31 9.03 -9.68
N ASP A 619 -28.96 9.71 -8.74
CA ASP A 619 -28.79 11.15 -8.54
C ASP A 619 -27.35 11.49 -8.13
N ARG A 620 -26.74 10.66 -7.27
CA ARG A 620 -25.30 10.74 -6.96
C ARG A 620 -24.43 10.64 -8.21
N ASN A 621 -24.69 9.68 -9.11
CA ASN A 621 -23.93 9.55 -10.36
C ASN A 621 -24.08 10.79 -11.27
N LYS A 622 -25.27 11.40 -11.31
CA LYS A 622 -25.49 12.67 -12.02
C LYS A 622 -24.63 13.80 -11.44
N PHE A 623 -24.62 13.96 -10.11
CA PHE A 623 -23.77 14.96 -9.45
C PHE A 623 -22.27 14.74 -9.71
N VAL A 624 -21.80 13.48 -9.68
CA VAL A 624 -20.41 13.16 -10.02
C VAL A 624 -20.09 13.58 -11.45
N TYR A 625 -20.97 13.32 -12.41
CA TYR A 625 -20.80 13.75 -13.80
C TYR A 625 -20.86 15.29 -13.97
N GLU A 626 -21.76 15.97 -13.26
CA GLU A 626 -21.84 17.43 -13.26
C GLU A 626 -20.57 18.07 -12.68
N ILE A 627 -20.03 17.52 -11.60
CA ILE A 627 -18.75 17.95 -11.01
C ILE A 627 -17.61 17.78 -12.02
N LEU A 628 -17.55 16.66 -12.74
CA LEU A 628 -16.57 16.45 -13.80
C LEU A 628 -16.68 17.54 -14.90
N GLY A 629 -17.90 17.87 -15.32
CA GLY A 629 -18.16 18.95 -16.26
C GLY A 629 -17.75 20.33 -15.73
N SER A 630 -18.08 20.65 -14.47
CA SER A 630 -17.70 21.90 -13.81
C SER A 630 -16.19 22.02 -13.62
N LEU A 631 -15.51 20.95 -13.21
CA LEU A 631 -14.06 20.86 -13.12
C LEU A 631 -13.42 21.19 -14.47
N ARG A 632 -13.88 20.56 -15.55
CA ARG A 632 -13.39 20.83 -16.90
C ARG A 632 -13.59 22.28 -17.33
N ARG A 633 -14.76 22.86 -17.05
CA ARG A 633 -15.04 24.27 -17.35
C ARG A 633 -14.12 25.23 -16.60
N GLN A 634 -14.00 25.07 -15.29
CA GLN A 634 -13.15 25.92 -14.43
C GLN A 634 -11.67 25.90 -14.84
N VAL A 635 -11.18 24.71 -15.21
CA VAL A 635 -9.79 24.54 -15.62
C VAL A 635 -9.56 25.04 -17.05
N SER A 636 -10.54 24.87 -17.95
CA SER A 636 -10.43 25.28 -19.37
C SER A 636 -10.59 26.78 -19.61
N THR A 637 -11.18 27.54 -18.67
CA THR A 637 -11.27 29.00 -18.77
C THR A 637 -9.93 29.70 -18.58
N ASN A 638 -8.90 29.00 -18.08
CA ASN A 638 -7.54 29.52 -18.04
C ASN A 638 -6.82 29.18 -19.35
N GLU A 639 -6.06 30.14 -19.90
CA GLU A 639 -5.32 30.02 -21.18
C GLU A 639 -4.31 28.85 -21.21
N SER A 640 -4.00 28.27 -20.05
CA SER A 640 -3.19 27.07 -19.89
C SER A 640 -4.03 25.80 -20.07
N HIS A 641 -3.75 25.00 -21.10
CA HIS A 641 -4.30 23.65 -21.24
C HIS A 641 -3.77 22.71 -20.14
N LEU A 642 -4.37 22.75 -18.95
CA LEU A 642 -3.93 21.97 -17.79
C LEU A 642 -4.32 20.48 -17.91
N PHE A 643 -5.45 20.14 -18.52
CA PHE A 643 -5.77 18.76 -18.88
C PHE A 643 -5.03 18.35 -20.15
N VAL A 644 -4.07 17.45 -20.01
CA VAL A 644 -3.13 17.11 -21.08
C VAL A 644 -3.68 16.02 -21.99
N ASN A 645 -4.27 14.98 -21.39
CA ASN A 645 -4.64 13.77 -22.11
C ASN A 645 -6.11 13.80 -22.57
N ILE A 646 -6.42 13.02 -23.61
CA ILE A 646 -7.78 12.72 -24.08
C ILE A 646 -8.05 11.26 -23.75
N ALA A 647 -9.30 10.89 -23.42
CA ALA A 647 -9.62 9.50 -23.14
C ALA A 647 -9.35 8.61 -24.36
N ASN A 648 -9.00 7.36 -24.10
CA ASN A 648 -8.68 6.38 -25.13
C ASN A 648 -9.90 5.50 -25.45
N PRO A 649 -9.94 4.88 -26.65
CA PRO A 649 -10.89 3.81 -26.92
C PRO A 649 -10.80 2.71 -25.86
N LEU A 650 -11.97 2.20 -25.45
CA LEU A 650 -12.05 1.04 -24.57
C LEU A 650 -11.34 -0.17 -25.18
N SER A 651 -10.58 -0.90 -24.37
CA SER A 651 -10.00 -2.19 -24.74
C SER A 651 -10.12 -3.13 -23.54
N ALA A 652 -10.53 -4.38 -23.76
CA ALA A 652 -10.74 -5.35 -22.68
C ALA A 652 -9.98 -6.69 -22.88
N TYR A 653 -8.93 -6.71 -23.70
CA TYR A 653 -8.20 -7.93 -24.09
C TYR A 653 -7.33 -8.53 -22.97
N PHE A 654 -7.77 -9.62 -22.30
CA PHE A 654 -7.03 -10.26 -21.19
C PHE A 654 -6.58 -11.67 -21.58
N MET A 655 -5.27 -11.94 -21.64
CA MET A 655 -4.78 -13.27 -22.03
C MET A 655 -4.52 -14.15 -20.81
N ASP A 656 -5.47 -15.02 -20.44
CA ASP A 656 -5.29 -15.94 -19.31
C ASP A 656 -4.51 -17.21 -19.75
N ILE A 657 -3.18 -17.16 -19.69
CA ILE A 657 -2.36 -18.31 -20.11
C ILE A 657 -2.20 -19.35 -18.98
N CYS A 658 -2.46 -19.05 -17.72
CA CYS A 658 -2.25 -20.00 -16.61
C CYS A 658 -3.60 -20.57 -16.14
N ARG A 659 -3.81 -21.89 -16.24
CA ARG A 659 -5.10 -22.52 -15.90
C ARG A 659 -5.18 -23.00 -14.46
N GLU A 660 -4.08 -23.51 -13.91
CA GLU A 660 -4.03 -23.99 -12.54
C GLU A 660 -4.20 -22.84 -11.54
N GLU A 661 -5.13 -22.99 -10.61
CA GLU A 661 -5.63 -21.91 -9.75
C GLU A 661 -4.54 -21.25 -8.89
N HIS A 662 -3.69 -22.06 -8.24
CA HIS A 662 -2.67 -21.58 -7.32
C HIS A 662 -1.48 -20.95 -8.05
N LEU A 663 -1.03 -21.53 -9.16
CA LEU A 663 -0.01 -20.96 -10.03
C LEU A 663 -0.52 -19.68 -10.68
N ARG A 664 -1.79 -19.65 -11.12
CA ARG A 664 -2.43 -18.45 -11.66
C ARG A 664 -2.46 -17.34 -10.62
N LYS A 665 -2.75 -17.66 -9.36
CA LYS A 665 -2.67 -16.69 -8.26
C LYS A 665 -1.25 -16.13 -8.09
N LEU A 666 -0.23 -16.99 -8.06
CA LEU A 666 1.17 -16.56 -7.99
C LEU A 666 1.59 -15.72 -9.21
N PHE A 667 1.11 -16.10 -10.38
CA PHE A 667 1.34 -15.42 -11.65
C PHE A 667 0.79 -13.99 -11.60
N TYR A 668 -0.46 -13.83 -11.14
CA TYR A 668 -1.07 -12.53 -10.93
C TYR A 668 -0.37 -11.72 -9.84
N MET A 669 -0.03 -12.33 -8.70
CA MET A 669 0.68 -11.63 -7.63
C MET A 669 2.00 -11.02 -8.12
N GLN A 670 2.80 -11.79 -8.85
CA GLN A 670 4.08 -11.30 -9.39
C GLN A 670 3.89 -10.16 -10.40
N GLN A 671 2.85 -10.27 -11.24
CA GLN A 671 2.49 -9.21 -12.17
C GLN A 671 2.05 -7.94 -11.43
N PHE A 672 1.14 -8.06 -10.46
CA PHE A 672 0.63 -6.93 -9.68
C PHE A 672 1.73 -6.23 -8.86
N GLU A 673 2.73 -6.96 -8.34
CA GLU A 673 3.85 -6.38 -7.61
C GLU A 673 4.65 -5.38 -8.48
N VAL A 674 5.04 -5.81 -9.69
CA VAL A 674 5.77 -4.93 -10.62
C VAL A 674 4.91 -3.75 -11.08
N LEU A 675 3.62 -3.98 -11.27
CA LEU A 675 2.67 -2.93 -11.66
C LEU A 675 2.47 -1.88 -10.58
N ALA A 676 2.31 -2.32 -9.33
CA ALA A 676 2.24 -1.41 -8.19
C ALA A 676 3.50 -0.56 -8.13
N ARG A 677 4.68 -1.19 -8.30
CA ARG A 677 5.95 -0.47 -8.30
C ARG A 677 6.09 0.53 -9.45
N LEU A 678 5.69 0.17 -10.67
CA LEU A 678 5.71 1.08 -11.82
C LEU A 678 4.75 2.26 -11.63
N SER A 679 3.55 2.01 -11.12
CA SER A 679 2.55 3.04 -10.83
C SER A 679 3.08 4.04 -9.79
N GLU A 680 3.75 3.55 -8.73
CA GLU A 680 4.43 4.38 -7.74
C GLU A 680 5.54 5.23 -8.36
N LEU A 681 6.44 4.61 -9.14
CA LEU A 681 7.56 5.29 -9.80
C LEU A 681 7.05 6.37 -10.75
N TRP A 682 6.06 6.04 -11.59
CA TRP A 682 5.49 6.97 -12.54
C TRP A 682 4.79 8.14 -11.86
N LYS A 683 3.97 7.87 -10.83
CA LYS A 683 3.34 8.92 -10.03
C LYS A 683 4.39 9.85 -9.42
N ALA A 684 5.46 9.30 -8.86
CA ALA A 684 6.54 10.10 -8.29
C ALA A 684 7.23 10.96 -9.36
N ARG A 685 7.48 10.43 -10.56
CA ARG A 685 8.21 11.11 -11.64
C ARG A 685 7.43 12.20 -12.34
N ILE A 686 6.12 12.04 -12.52
CA ILE A 686 5.26 13.12 -13.02
C ILE A 686 5.29 14.32 -12.10
N ASP A 687 5.32 14.07 -10.80
CA ASP A 687 5.44 15.12 -9.78
C ASP A 687 6.89 15.64 -9.64
N GLY A 688 7.81 15.24 -10.55
CA GLY A 688 9.21 15.66 -10.56
C GLY A 688 10.06 15.01 -9.46
N CYS A 689 9.71 13.81 -9.02
CA CYS A 689 10.36 13.07 -7.93
C CYS A 689 10.63 13.96 -6.70
N PRO A 690 9.58 14.44 -6.01
CA PRO A 690 9.68 15.48 -5.01
C PRO A 690 10.61 15.19 -3.82
N GLU A 691 10.74 13.91 -3.47
CA GLU A 691 11.58 13.44 -2.35
C GLU A 691 12.93 12.89 -2.83
N ALA A 692 13.23 12.97 -4.12
CA ALA A 692 14.50 12.50 -4.66
C ALA A 692 15.67 13.36 -4.13
N PRO A 693 16.81 12.71 -3.80
CA PRO A 693 18.02 13.41 -3.45
C PRO A 693 18.52 14.33 -4.56
N ILE A 694 18.97 15.52 -4.16
CA ILE A 694 19.60 16.49 -5.06
C ILE A 694 21.09 16.55 -4.77
N LEU A 695 21.86 16.44 -5.84
CA LEU A 695 23.29 16.25 -5.86
C LEU A 695 23.94 17.40 -6.63
N GLU A 696 24.90 18.07 -6.04
CA GLU A 696 25.74 19.06 -6.72
C GLU A 696 26.97 18.38 -7.31
N TYR A 697 27.16 18.48 -8.62
CA TYR A 697 28.30 17.85 -9.27
C TYR A 697 29.60 18.60 -8.99
N SER A 698 30.63 17.88 -8.53
CA SER A 698 31.93 18.44 -8.16
C SER A 698 33.02 18.13 -9.20
N ASP A 699 33.28 16.85 -9.47
CA ASP A 699 34.35 16.41 -10.37
C ASP A 699 34.18 14.95 -10.83
N THR A 700 35.03 14.48 -11.73
CA THR A 700 35.15 13.07 -12.13
C THR A 700 36.49 12.50 -11.68
N GLN A 701 36.46 11.36 -11.01
CA GLN A 701 37.64 10.60 -10.59
C GLN A 701 37.76 9.33 -11.43
N GLN A 702 38.99 8.86 -11.62
CA GLN A 702 39.24 7.61 -12.34
C GLN A 702 39.15 6.44 -11.34
N GLY A 703 38.01 5.75 -11.34
CA GLY A 703 37.80 4.56 -10.51
C GLY A 703 38.58 3.34 -11.03
N ARG A 704 38.47 2.20 -10.33
CA ARG A 704 39.21 0.97 -10.65
C ARG A 704 38.90 0.38 -12.04
N GLN A 705 37.72 0.67 -12.60
CA GLN A 705 37.29 0.14 -13.91
C GLN A 705 36.66 1.18 -14.84
N ARG A 706 36.07 2.27 -14.30
CA ARG A 706 35.40 3.34 -15.07
C ARG A 706 35.54 4.70 -14.40
N ALA A 707 35.21 5.76 -15.14
CA ALA A 707 35.02 7.08 -14.59
C ALA A 707 33.90 7.07 -13.54
N GLU A 708 34.20 7.58 -12.35
CA GLU A 708 33.27 7.76 -11.24
C GLU A 708 33.09 9.26 -11.02
N HIS A 709 31.85 9.68 -10.80
CA HIS A 709 31.47 11.07 -10.68
C HIS A 709 31.19 11.40 -9.23
N VAL A 710 31.81 12.47 -8.74
CA VAL A 710 31.71 12.92 -7.36
C VAL A 710 30.68 14.03 -7.25
N PHE A 711 29.76 13.87 -6.32
CA PHE A 711 28.73 14.83 -6.00
C PHE A 711 28.72 15.16 -4.51
N TYR A 712 28.14 16.30 -4.16
CA TYR A 712 27.79 16.65 -2.78
C TYR A 712 26.27 16.61 -2.62
N LEU A 713 25.80 15.95 -1.57
CA LEU A 713 24.38 15.89 -1.24
C LEU A 713 23.90 17.26 -0.73
N MET A 714 22.97 17.87 -1.47
CA MET A 714 22.38 19.16 -1.12
C MET A 714 21.07 19.01 -0.34
N SER A 715 20.30 17.96 -0.65
CA SER A 715 19.04 17.66 0.04
C SER A 715 18.60 16.22 -0.22
N GLY A 716 17.80 15.67 0.69
CA GLY A 716 17.32 14.28 0.66
C GLY A 716 18.19 13.35 1.49
N SER A 717 17.84 12.07 1.51
CA SER A 717 18.61 11.02 2.17
C SER A 717 18.99 9.95 1.15
N LEU A 718 20.18 9.38 1.32
CA LEU A 718 20.65 8.24 0.54
C LEU A 718 21.06 7.15 1.51
N ASP A 719 20.59 5.94 1.25
CA ASP A 719 20.99 4.77 2.02
C ASP A 719 22.40 4.34 1.62
N THR A 720 23.20 3.95 2.60
CA THR A 720 24.54 3.44 2.35
C THR A 720 24.42 2.09 1.64
N PRO A 721 25.07 1.87 0.48
CA PRO A 721 24.98 0.60 -0.20
C PRO A 721 25.47 -0.51 0.73
N ALA A 722 24.69 -1.60 0.84
CA ALA A 722 25.11 -2.79 1.56
C ALA A 722 26.46 -3.26 0.99
N SER A 723 27.37 -3.70 1.87
CA SER A 723 28.79 -3.99 1.60
C SER A 723 29.08 -5.06 0.51
N GLU A 724 28.08 -5.51 -0.25
CA GLU A 724 28.24 -6.47 -1.34
C GLU A 724 28.83 -5.80 -2.59
N LYS A 725 30.16 -5.74 -2.58
CA LYS A 725 30.98 -5.66 -3.78
C LYS A 725 30.56 -6.77 -4.73
N GLU A 726 29.91 -6.45 -5.87
CA GLU A 726 30.34 -6.90 -7.21
C GLU A 726 29.33 -6.69 -8.37
N LYS A 727 28.09 -6.22 -8.17
CA LYS A 727 27.18 -6.00 -9.32
C LYS A 727 26.56 -4.63 -9.35
N THR A 728 26.98 -3.85 -10.35
CA THR A 728 26.46 -2.53 -10.66
C THR A 728 25.09 -2.69 -11.32
N MET A 729 24.00 -2.46 -10.59
CA MET A 729 22.65 -2.64 -11.14
C MET A 729 22.07 -1.34 -11.74
N PHE A 730 22.74 -0.20 -11.50
CA PHE A 730 22.34 1.12 -12.00
C PHE A 730 20.91 1.47 -11.57
N ASP A 731 20.60 1.37 -10.28
CA ASP A 731 19.23 1.41 -9.77
C ASP A 731 18.57 2.80 -9.81
N TYR A 732 19.29 3.80 -10.29
CA TYR A 732 18.88 5.19 -10.29
C TYR A 732 18.94 5.83 -11.68
N LEU A 733 18.13 6.87 -11.84
CA LEU A 733 18.14 7.82 -12.95
C LEU A 733 18.71 9.14 -12.43
N LEU A 734 19.71 9.66 -13.13
CA LEU A 734 20.32 10.96 -12.88
C LEU A 734 19.87 11.93 -13.97
N VAL A 735 19.12 12.95 -13.57
CA VAL A 735 18.58 13.99 -14.46
C VAL A 735 19.04 15.35 -13.94
N LYS A 736 19.30 16.29 -14.84
CA LYS A 736 19.62 17.66 -14.44
C LYS A 736 18.39 18.29 -13.76
N ASP A 737 18.61 18.95 -12.62
CA ASP A 737 17.56 19.66 -11.91
C ASP A 737 17.30 21.01 -12.60
N ASP A 738 16.72 20.94 -13.80
CA ASP A 738 16.33 22.09 -14.63
C ASP A 738 14.89 22.52 -14.35
N ASP A 739 14.59 23.81 -14.52
CA ASP A 739 13.29 24.43 -14.20
C ASP A 739 12.15 23.92 -15.10
N TYR A 740 11.47 22.85 -14.69
CA TYR A 740 10.27 22.34 -15.37
C TYR A 740 9.02 23.23 -15.18
N ASP A 741 9.14 24.35 -14.45
CA ASP A 741 8.05 25.28 -14.10
C ASP A 741 8.06 26.58 -14.93
N ASP A 742 8.79 26.61 -16.06
CA ASP A 742 8.69 27.70 -17.03
C ASP A 742 7.52 27.44 -18.02
N PRO A 743 6.37 28.13 -17.88
CA PRO A 743 5.20 27.97 -18.73
C PRO A 743 5.44 28.46 -20.15
N ASP A 744 6.50 29.25 -20.39
CA ASP A 744 6.92 29.65 -21.74
C ASP A 744 7.73 28.54 -22.42
N SER A 745 8.25 27.57 -21.66
CA SER A 745 8.81 26.34 -22.20
C SER A 745 7.65 25.37 -22.50
N GLY A 746 7.37 25.12 -23.78
CA GLY A 746 6.26 24.27 -24.21
C GLY A 746 6.27 22.82 -23.67
N ASN A 747 7.33 22.38 -22.97
CA ASN A 747 7.57 20.99 -22.53
C ASN A 747 7.84 20.86 -21.01
N ASN A 748 6.84 21.12 -20.16
CA ASN A 748 6.90 20.97 -18.68
C ASN A 748 6.78 19.53 -18.18
N LEU A 749 7.30 18.53 -18.89
CA LEU A 749 7.30 17.15 -18.41
C LEU A 749 8.70 16.75 -17.96
N PRO A 750 8.88 16.29 -16.70
CA PRO A 750 10.16 15.74 -16.24
C PRO A 750 10.66 14.65 -17.18
N VAL A 751 11.94 14.69 -17.55
CA VAL A 751 12.52 13.72 -18.51
C VAL A 751 12.35 12.29 -18.01
N GLU A 752 12.49 12.07 -16.70
CA GLU A 752 12.26 10.77 -16.06
C GLU A 752 10.83 10.25 -16.23
N ALA A 753 9.81 11.10 -16.38
CA ALA A 753 8.43 10.67 -16.59
C ALA A 753 8.22 9.99 -17.96
N LEU A 754 9.15 10.21 -18.91
CA LEU A 754 9.17 9.58 -20.23
C LEU A 754 10.04 8.30 -20.28
N PHE A 755 10.68 7.93 -19.17
CA PHE A 755 11.54 6.77 -19.11
C PHE A 755 10.71 5.47 -19.13
N ASP A 756 10.92 4.61 -20.12
CA ASP A 756 10.29 3.29 -20.20
C ASP A 756 11.14 2.27 -19.45
N ASP A 757 10.81 2.04 -18.17
CA ASP A 757 11.52 1.06 -17.36
C ASP A 757 11.41 -0.37 -17.92
N LEU A 758 10.28 -0.76 -18.50
CA LEU A 758 10.02 -2.15 -18.92
C LEU A 758 10.94 -2.58 -20.06
N GLY A 759 11.23 -1.67 -20.99
CA GLY A 759 12.18 -1.92 -22.08
C GLY A 759 13.58 -2.30 -21.60
N VAL A 760 13.96 -1.88 -20.38
CA VAL A 760 15.34 -1.94 -19.88
C VAL A 760 15.52 -2.51 -18.46
N SER A 761 14.44 -2.91 -17.78
CA SER A 761 14.45 -3.34 -16.37
C SER A 761 15.29 -4.60 -16.13
N GLY A 762 15.25 -5.55 -17.08
CA GLY A 762 16.02 -6.80 -17.04
C GLY A 762 17.36 -6.75 -17.77
N LEU A 763 17.84 -5.58 -18.19
CA LEU A 763 19.11 -5.43 -18.90
C LEU A 763 20.27 -5.18 -17.93
N VAL A 764 21.39 -5.86 -18.19
CA VAL A 764 22.65 -5.64 -17.47
C VAL A 764 23.42 -4.53 -18.19
N PHE A 765 23.78 -3.49 -17.46
CA PHE A 765 24.54 -2.36 -17.99
C PHE A 765 26.04 -2.52 -17.73
N PRO A 766 26.91 -2.18 -18.68
CA PRO A 766 26.63 -1.53 -19.97
C PRO A 766 26.03 -2.50 -21.00
N LEU A 767 25.24 -1.97 -21.91
CA LEU A 767 24.58 -2.77 -22.95
C LEU A 767 25.58 -3.33 -23.97
N ASN A 768 25.29 -4.54 -24.46
CA ASN A 768 25.98 -5.17 -25.59
C ASN A 768 25.30 -4.82 -26.93
N ARG A 769 25.90 -5.23 -28.06
CA ARG A 769 25.39 -4.93 -29.42
C ARG A 769 23.92 -5.36 -29.64
N PHE A 770 23.47 -6.43 -28.99
CA PHE A 770 22.12 -6.98 -29.15
C PHE A 770 21.07 -6.31 -28.26
N THR A 771 21.48 -5.75 -27.12
CA THR A 771 20.59 -5.10 -26.15
C THR A 771 20.48 -3.60 -26.35
N ARG A 772 21.43 -3.01 -27.11
CA ARG A 772 21.47 -1.58 -27.42
C ARG A 772 20.22 -1.06 -28.14
N SER A 773 19.61 -1.86 -29.01
CA SER A 773 18.38 -1.48 -29.73
C SER A 773 17.22 -1.16 -28.79
N ARG A 774 17.16 -1.79 -27.61
CA ARG A 774 16.13 -1.51 -26.60
C ARG A 774 16.32 -0.14 -25.93
N TRP A 775 17.56 0.32 -25.78
CA TRP A 775 17.82 1.70 -25.33
C TRP A 775 17.52 2.71 -26.42
N GLU A 776 17.83 2.39 -27.68
CA GLU A 776 17.55 3.25 -28.83
C GLU A 776 16.04 3.42 -29.09
N ALA A 777 15.20 2.52 -28.57
CA ALA A 777 13.74 2.64 -28.56
C ALA A 777 13.19 3.63 -27.50
N GLN A 778 14.01 4.09 -26.55
CA GLN A 778 13.59 5.09 -25.55
C GLN A 778 13.27 6.44 -26.22
N HIS A 779 12.48 7.28 -25.55
CA HIS A 779 12.15 8.61 -26.09
C HIS A 779 13.42 9.45 -26.34
N ALA A 780 13.46 10.22 -27.43
CA ALA A 780 14.65 10.99 -27.82
C ALA A 780 15.10 12.00 -26.75
N ILE A 781 14.16 12.55 -25.97
CA ILE A 781 14.45 13.43 -24.82
C ILE A 781 15.15 12.63 -23.71
N VAL A 782 14.70 11.41 -23.41
CA VAL A 782 15.35 10.53 -22.41
C VAL A 782 16.78 10.21 -22.82
N GLN A 783 16.99 9.85 -24.08
CA GLN A 783 18.33 9.50 -24.57
C GLN A 783 19.35 10.65 -24.45
N LYS A 784 18.88 11.91 -24.48
CA LYS A 784 19.72 13.11 -24.40
C LYS A 784 19.79 13.71 -22.99
N GLY A 785 18.70 13.60 -22.23
CA GLY A 785 18.47 14.31 -20.96
C GLY A 785 18.52 13.44 -19.71
N LEU A 786 18.93 12.18 -19.81
CA LEU A 786 18.97 11.25 -18.67
C LEU A 786 20.24 10.38 -18.71
N LEU A 787 20.82 10.13 -17.53
CA LEU A 787 21.86 9.12 -17.31
C LEU A 787 21.35 8.06 -16.34
N LEU A 788 21.73 6.80 -16.54
CA LEU A 788 21.59 5.77 -15.51
C LEU A 788 22.71 5.94 -14.49
N ALA A 789 22.42 5.74 -13.22
CA ALA A 789 23.37 5.94 -12.12
C ALA A 789 23.33 4.81 -11.10
N ASP A 790 24.48 4.53 -10.51
CA ASP A 790 24.69 3.56 -9.45
C ASP A 790 25.51 4.19 -8.33
N ILE A 791 25.08 4.05 -7.08
CA ILE A 791 25.79 4.61 -5.92
C ILE A 791 26.94 3.68 -5.56
N ARG A 792 28.17 4.18 -5.62
CA ARG A 792 29.39 3.43 -5.29
C ARG A 792 29.80 3.61 -3.86
N ASP A 793 29.73 4.84 -3.37
CA ASP A 793 30.25 5.21 -2.06
C ASP A 793 29.53 6.45 -1.54
N ILE A 794 29.36 6.51 -0.22
CA ILE A 794 28.82 7.66 0.51
C ILE A 794 29.75 7.91 1.68
N THR A 795 30.47 9.03 1.64
CA THR A 795 31.42 9.44 2.67
C THR A 795 31.09 10.82 3.20
N VAL A 796 31.46 11.10 4.45
CA VAL A 796 31.30 12.43 5.04
C VAL A 796 32.60 13.20 4.84
N ASP A 797 32.55 14.31 4.12
CA ASP A 797 33.67 15.21 3.83
C ASP A 797 33.44 16.54 4.57
N GLY A 798 33.97 16.64 5.78
CA GLY A 798 33.71 17.76 6.69
C GLY A 798 32.24 17.82 7.12
N SER A 799 31.54 18.90 6.74
CA SER A 799 30.11 19.09 7.04
C SER A 799 29.19 18.69 5.88
N ARG A 800 29.73 18.13 4.79
CA ARG A 800 28.97 17.77 3.58
C ARG A 800 29.07 16.27 3.33
N THR A 801 27.98 15.67 2.86
CA THR A 801 27.99 14.27 2.43
C THR A 801 28.45 14.20 0.98
N LYS A 802 29.56 13.53 0.75
CA LYS A 802 30.13 13.22 -0.56
C LYS A 802 29.53 11.91 -1.07
N VAL A 803 29.04 11.93 -2.30
CA VAL A 803 28.40 10.78 -2.97
C VAL A 803 29.16 10.49 -4.24
N THR A 804 29.64 9.26 -4.39
CA THR A 804 30.33 8.80 -5.59
C THR A 804 29.37 7.95 -6.42
N LEU A 805 29.10 8.38 -7.65
CA LEU A 805 28.21 7.70 -8.58
C LEU A 805 28.98 7.14 -9.78
N GLN A 806 28.61 5.95 -10.22
CA GLN A 806 28.95 5.47 -11.55
C GLN A 806 27.78 5.71 -12.49
N THR A 807 28.00 6.34 -13.64
CA THR A 807 26.92 6.62 -14.60
C THR A 807 27.09 5.91 -15.94
N TRP A 808 25.99 5.69 -16.64
CA TRP A 808 25.95 5.18 -18.01
C TRP A 808 24.89 5.93 -18.82
N GLY A 809 25.19 6.24 -20.09
CA GLY A 809 24.26 6.91 -20.99
C GLY A 809 24.73 6.86 -22.44
N SER A 810 23.91 7.41 -23.35
CA SER A 810 24.30 7.54 -24.75
C SER A 810 25.49 8.48 -24.91
N GLY A 811 26.33 8.29 -25.92
CA GLY A 811 27.50 9.15 -26.19
C GLY A 811 27.15 10.63 -26.43
N ASN A 812 25.87 10.92 -26.72
CA ASN A 812 25.31 12.27 -26.86
C ASN A 812 24.48 12.72 -25.63
N GLY A 813 24.60 12.03 -24.50
CA GLY A 813 23.84 12.30 -23.27
C GLY A 813 24.33 13.54 -22.50
N ILE A 814 23.75 13.76 -21.31
CA ILE A 814 24.07 14.90 -20.45
C ILE A 814 25.57 14.99 -20.17
N ARG A 815 26.15 16.16 -20.41
CA ARG A 815 27.49 16.50 -19.91
C ARG A 815 27.38 17.06 -18.49
N LEU A 816 28.00 16.38 -17.53
CA LEU A 816 28.03 16.84 -16.15
C LEU A 816 28.84 18.13 -16.05
N THR A 817 28.28 19.15 -15.42
CA THR A 817 28.87 20.50 -15.32
C THR A 817 29.05 20.88 -13.86
N LYS A 818 30.26 21.31 -13.50
CA LYS A 818 30.64 21.59 -12.11
C LYS A 818 29.76 22.67 -11.50
N GLY A 819 29.25 22.43 -10.30
CA GLY A 819 28.34 23.32 -9.58
C GLY A 819 26.86 23.21 -10.00
N THR A 820 26.54 22.39 -11.01
CA THR A 820 25.15 22.14 -11.42
C THR A 820 24.51 21.09 -10.52
N HIS A 821 23.22 21.27 -10.25
CA HIS A 821 22.41 20.35 -9.47
C HIS A 821 21.74 19.28 -10.34
N TYR A 822 21.73 18.05 -9.83
CA TYR A 822 21.17 16.88 -10.45
C TYR A 822 20.26 16.15 -9.47
N ARG A 823 19.14 15.65 -9.95
CA ARG A 823 18.17 14.87 -9.18
C ARG A 823 18.41 13.38 -9.41
N LEU A 824 18.42 12.61 -8.33
CA LEU A 824 18.60 11.15 -8.37
C LEU A 824 17.28 10.45 -8.05
N SER A 825 16.61 9.88 -9.04
CA SER A 825 15.32 9.20 -8.89
C SER A 825 15.45 7.68 -9.06
N PRO A 826 14.60 6.87 -8.41
CA PRO A 826 14.67 5.42 -8.53
C PRO A 826 14.18 4.90 -9.90
N ARG A 827 14.72 3.77 -10.35
CA ARG A 827 14.20 3.00 -11.50
C ARG A 827 13.73 1.61 -11.10
N LEU A 828 12.91 0.99 -11.95
CA LEU A 828 12.58 -0.42 -11.81
C LEU A 828 13.74 -1.25 -12.38
N VAL A 829 14.32 -2.09 -11.53
CA VAL A 829 15.31 -3.10 -11.91
C VAL A 829 14.75 -4.46 -11.55
N ASP A 830 14.62 -5.33 -12.55
CA ASP A 830 14.03 -6.65 -12.36
C ASP A 830 14.61 -7.67 -13.35
N PHE A 831 15.44 -8.57 -12.83
CA PHE A 831 16.04 -9.67 -13.59
C PHE A 831 15.30 -11.01 -13.41
N ASN A 832 14.26 -11.03 -12.58
CA ASN A 832 13.65 -12.24 -12.05
C ASN A 832 12.24 -12.47 -12.60
N ILE A 833 11.44 -11.42 -12.85
CA ILE A 833 10.04 -11.58 -13.25
C ILE A 833 9.85 -12.49 -14.45
N SER A 834 10.61 -12.28 -15.54
CA SER A 834 10.49 -13.12 -16.74
C SER A 834 10.83 -14.58 -16.43
N LYS A 835 11.80 -14.84 -15.54
CA LYS A 835 12.17 -16.21 -15.15
C LYS A 835 11.08 -16.84 -14.29
N VAL A 836 10.58 -16.11 -13.30
CA VAL A 836 9.52 -16.57 -12.40
C VAL A 836 8.26 -16.89 -13.20
N LEU A 837 7.79 -15.97 -14.05
CA LEU A 837 6.61 -16.18 -14.88
C LEU A 837 6.80 -17.33 -15.87
N SER A 838 7.97 -17.44 -16.52
CA SER A 838 8.27 -18.59 -17.39
C SER A 838 8.25 -19.91 -16.63
N THR A 839 8.81 -19.96 -15.43
CA THR A 839 8.80 -21.18 -14.62
C THR A 839 7.39 -21.54 -14.16
N LEU A 840 6.60 -20.58 -13.66
CA LEU A 840 5.20 -20.82 -13.28
C LEU A 840 4.38 -21.34 -14.47
N PHE A 841 4.57 -20.74 -15.64
CA PHE A 841 3.91 -21.17 -16.87
C PHE A 841 4.33 -22.60 -17.31
N GLU A 842 5.62 -22.91 -17.23
CA GLU A 842 6.11 -24.26 -17.51
C GLU A 842 5.55 -25.32 -16.55
N LEU A 843 5.41 -24.99 -15.26
CA LEU A 843 4.81 -25.88 -14.28
C LEU A 843 3.32 -26.14 -14.59
N ASP A 844 2.60 -25.11 -15.00
CA ASP A 844 1.18 -25.23 -15.38
C ASP A 844 0.98 -26.14 -16.60
N LEU A 845 1.80 -26.00 -17.64
CA LEU A 845 1.73 -26.87 -18.82
C LEU A 845 2.10 -28.33 -18.52
N ARG A 846 3.09 -28.56 -17.64
CA ARG A 846 3.49 -29.91 -17.24
C ARG A 846 2.39 -30.63 -16.48
N ARG A 847 1.61 -29.92 -15.66
CA ARG A 847 0.48 -30.50 -14.93
C ARG A 847 -0.59 -31.07 -15.85
N GLU A 848 -0.81 -30.44 -17.01
CA GLU A 848 -1.78 -30.94 -18.00
C GLU A 848 -1.23 -32.09 -18.86
N SER A 849 0.08 -32.14 -19.04
CA SER A 849 0.73 -33.09 -19.97
C SER A 849 1.22 -34.38 -19.29
N GLU A 850 1.54 -34.31 -18.00
CA GLU A 850 2.08 -35.41 -17.21
C GLU A 850 1.18 -35.66 -15.98
N ASP A 851 0.76 -36.91 -15.74
CA ASP A 851 0.09 -37.35 -14.50
C ASP A 851 1.02 -37.29 -13.25
N VAL A 852 2.23 -36.74 -13.39
CA VAL A 852 3.25 -36.69 -12.34
C VAL A 852 3.00 -35.47 -11.45
N ALA A 853 2.83 -35.71 -10.14
CA ALA A 853 2.70 -34.65 -9.16
C ALA A 853 3.95 -33.73 -9.15
N ILE A 854 3.77 -32.49 -9.59
CA ILE A 854 4.81 -31.46 -9.58
C ILE A 854 5.16 -31.14 -8.12
N PRO A 855 6.41 -31.35 -7.66
CA PRO A 855 6.76 -31.21 -6.24
C PRO A 855 6.41 -29.84 -5.63
N PHE A 856 6.58 -28.76 -6.39
CA PHE A 856 6.23 -27.41 -5.93
C PHE A 856 4.72 -27.25 -5.68
N LEU A 857 3.89 -27.73 -6.61
CA LEU A 857 2.42 -27.73 -6.46
C LEU A 857 1.97 -28.68 -5.36
N GLN A 858 2.59 -29.87 -5.28
CA GLN A 858 2.34 -30.83 -4.22
C GLN A 858 2.63 -30.22 -2.84
N LEU A 859 3.67 -29.39 -2.72
CA LEU A 859 4.00 -28.72 -1.46
C LEU A 859 2.94 -27.70 -1.05
N MET A 860 2.33 -27.02 -2.03
CA MET A 860 1.25 -26.05 -1.79
C MET A 860 -0.08 -26.72 -1.47
N LEU A 861 -0.41 -27.80 -2.17
CA LEU A 861 -1.70 -28.48 -2.12
C LEU A 861 -1.78 -29.52 -0.98
N ASP A 862 -0.72 -30.29 -0.80
CA ASP A 862 -0.63 -31.33 0.21
C ASP A 862 0.80 -31.42 0.78
N PRO A 863 1.18 -30.48 1.67
CA PRO A 863 2.49 -30.50 2.31
C PRO A 863 2.72 -31.77 3.14
N LYS A 864 1.65 -32.46 3.57
CA LYS A 864 1.76 -33.70 4.38
C LYS A 864 2.27 -34.86 3.54
N SER A 865 2.00 -34.89 2.24
CA SER A 865 2.54 -35.92 1.31
C SER A 865 4.07 -35.93 1.17
N PHE A 866 4.78 -34.92 1.69
CA PHE A 866 6.24 -34.92 1.78
C PHE A 866 6.78 -35.64 3.02
N LYS A 867 5.92 -35.90 4.01
CA LYS A 867 6.25 -36.54 5.28
C LYS A 867 6.22 -38.07 5.14
N GLY A 868 7.07 -38.59 4.25
CA GLY A 868 7.14 -40.01 3.92
C GLY A 868 6.01 -40.44 2.99
N SER A 869 6.35 -41.14 1.91
CA SER A 869 5.34 -41.85 1.12
C SER A 869 5.00 -43.15 1.86
N ASP A 870 3.71 -43.46 2.01
CA ASP A 870 3.23 -44.79 2.46
C ASP A 870 3.58 -45.92 1.47
N ASP A 871 4.28 -45.59 0.38
CA ASP A 871 4.83 -46.54 -0.58
C ASP A 871 5.96 -47.38 0.06
N PRO A 872 5.78 -48.72 0.19
CA PRO A 872 6.76 -49.60 0.81
C PRO A 872 8.13 -49.59 0.11
N ASP A 873 8.21 -49.29 -1.18
CA ASP A 873 9.50 -49.27 -1.90
C ASP A 873 10.32 -48.00 -1.63
N SER A 874 9.66 -46.86 -1.43
CA SER A 874 10.32 -45.62 -1.00
C SER A 874 10.87 -45.70 0.42
N SER A 875 10.18 -46.42 1.32
CA SER A 875 10.67 -46.66 2.69
C SER A 875 11.99 -47.44 2.73
N LYS A 876 12.15 -48.44 1.85
CA LYS A 876 13.39 -49.23 1.72
C LYS A 876 14.54 -48.39 1.18
N ILE A 877 14.26 -47.54 0.18
CA ILE A 877 15.25 -46.63 -0.41
C ILE A 877 15.75 -45.62 0.64
N GLN A 878 14.84 -45.04 1.43
CA GLN A 878 15.21 -44.12 2.53
C GLN A 878 16.05 -44.80 3.61
N ALA A 879 15.70 -46.04 3.99
CA ALA A 879 16.49 -46.83 4.93
C ALA A 879 17.89 -47.12 4.40
N ALA A 880 18.02 -47.46 3.11
CA ALA A 880 19.31 -47.70 2.46
C ALA A 880 20.19 -46.43 2.43
N PHE A 881 19.62 -45.25 2.13
CA PHE A 881 20.36 -43.98 2.17
C PHE A 881 20.84 -43.62 3.57
N ARG A 882 20.02 -43.82 4.61
CA ARG A 882 20.41 -43.58 6.02
C ARG A 882 21.55 -44.51 6.46
N GLN A 883 21.46 -45.78 6.05
CA GLN A 883 22.50 -46.78 6.33
C GLN A 883 23.82 -46.38 5.65
N THR A 884 23.77 -46.06 4.35
CA THR A 884 24.94 -45.60 3.59
C THR A 884 25.57 -44.34 4.19
N GLY A 885 24.76 -43.37 4.62
CA GLY A 885 25.25 -42.16 5.29
C GLY A 885 25.92 -42.44 6.63
N THR A 886 25.42 -43.45 7.37
CA THR A 886 26.02 -43.90 8.63
C THR A 886 27.36 -44.58 8.41
N ASP A 887 27.44 -45.45 7.39
CA ASP A 887 28.65 -46.17 7.02
C ASP A 887 29.74 -45.22 6.50
N LEU A 888 29.38 -44.20 5.72
CA LEU A 888 30.30 -43.14 5.29
C LEU A 888 30.88 -42.34 6.47
N GLN A 889 30.05 -41.96 7.45
CA GLN A 889 30.54 -41.25 8.64
C GLN A 889 31.42 -42.14 9.53
N LYS A 890 31.18 -43.45 9.56
CA LYS A 890 32.05 -44.41 10.23
C LYS A 890 33.40 -44.49 9.51
N LEU A 891 33.40 -44.62 8.18
CA LEU A 891 34.60 -44.62 7.36
C LEU A 891 35.44 -43.34 7.54
N PHE A 892 34.83 -42.15 7.53
CA PHE A 892 35.57 -40.90 7.74
C PHE A 892 36.19 -40.78 9.13
N ARG A 893 35.54 -41.32 10.17
CA ARG A 893 36.13 -41.39 11.52
C ARG A 893 37.30 -42.36 11.59
N GLU A 894 37.19 -43.51 10.93
CA GLU A 894 38.28 -44.48 10.84
C GLU A 894 39.49 -43.91 10.08
N LEU A 895 39.27 -43.25 8.94
CA LEU A 895 40.32 -42.56 8.17
C LEU A 895 40.97 -41.41 8.95
N THR A 896 40.18 -40.67 9.75
CA THR A 896 40.71 -39.65 10.66
C THR A 896 41.60 -40.28 11.73
N GLY A 897 41.19 -41.42 12.31
CA GLY A 897 42.00 -42.19 13.26
C GLY A 897 43.30 -42.75 12.69
N LEU A 898 43.36 -42.94 11.37
CA LEU A 898 44.56 -43.35 10.63
C LEU A 898 45.45 -42.18 10.18
N GLY A 899 45.13 -40.94 10.57
CA GLY A 899 45.95 -39.76 10.28
C GLY A 899 45.73 -39.13 8.91
N VAL A 900 44.63 -39.45 8.21
CA VAL A 900 44.28 -38.84 6.92
C VAL A 900 43.65 -37.46 7.17
N GLU A 901 44.45 -36.39 7.11
CA GLU A 901 43.98 -35.00 7.35
C GLU A 901 42.72 -34.61 6.56
N PRO A 902 42.58 -34.93 5.25
CA PRO A 902 41.38 -34.60 4.49
C PRO A 902 40.08 -35.21 5.06
N ALA A 903 40.15 -36.36 5.73
CA ALA A 903 38.98 -37.02 6.31
C ALA A 903 38.45 -36.29 7.56
N THR A 904 39.30 -35.53 8.24
CA THR A 904 38.95 -34.83 9.49
C THR A 904 37.88 -33.76 9.25
N VAL A 905 37.92 -33.11 8.08
CA VAL A 905 36.97 -32.07 7.66
C VAL A 905 35.61 -32.68 7.28
N LEU A 906 35.55 -33.96 6.91
CA LEU A 906 34.34 -34.68 6.47
C LEU A 906 33.58 -35.37 7.62
N VAL A 907 34.16 -35.40 8.83
CA VAL A 907 33.48 -35.90 10.03
C VAL A 907 32.49 -34.85 10.52
N LEU A 908 31.20 -35.17 10.39
CA LEU A 908 30.13 -34.26 10.79
C LEU A 908 29.97 -34.24 12.32
N LYS A 909 29.77 -33.05 12.89
CA LYS A 909 29.37 -32.90 14.30
C LYS A 909 28.01 -33.56 14.53
N ALA A 910 27.67 -33.91 15.78
CA ALA A 910 26.42 -34.59 16.10
C ALA A 910 25.15 -33.86 15.60
N SER A 911 25.14 -32.52 15.59
CA SER A 911 24.06 -31.73 15.01
C SER A 911 24.01 -31.83 13.48
N GLN A 912 25.15 -31.70 12.80
CA GLN A 912 25.28 -31.81 11.35
C GLN A 912 24.98 -33.22 10.84
N ASN A 913 25.40 -34.25 11.56
CA ASN A 913 25.09 -35.65 11.24
C ASN A 913 23.58 -35.91 11.38
N ARG A 914 22.93 -35.38 12.42
CA ARG A 914 21.45 -35.43 12.53
C ARG A 914 20.77 -34.71 11.38
N ALA A 915 21.26 -33.54 10.99
CA ALA A 915 20.74 -32.83 9.82
C ALA A 915 20.93 -33.64 8.53
N ALA A 916 22.12 -34.21 8.29
CA ALA A 916 22.40 -35.05 7.12
C ALA A 916 21.49 -36.29 7.06
N GLN A 917 21.28 -36.97 8.18
CA GLN A 917 20.35 -38.10 8.27
C GLN A 917 18.90 -37.67 7.98
N HIS A 918 18.51 -36.45 8.39
CA HIS A 918 17.21 -35.90 8.07
C HIS A 918 17.05 -35.60 6.57
N ILE A 919 18.10 -35.05 5.92
CA ILE A 919 18.12 -34.80 4.47
C ILE A 919 17.97 -36.11 3.69
N LEU A 920 18.75 -37.13 4.05
CA LEU A 920 18.72 -38.45 3.39
C LEU A 920 17.39 -39.20 3.63
N GLY A 921 16.69 -38.84 4.71
CA GLY A 921 15.47 -39.52 5.14
C GLY A 921 14.17 -38.89 4.67
N ASN A 922 14.15 -37.70 4.08
CA ASN A 922 12.91 -36.97 3.77
C ASN A 922 12.97 -36.32 2.37
N ARG A 923 11.81 -36.30 1.67
CA ARG A 923 11.68 -35.66 0.34
C ARG A 923 11.86 -34.15 0.37
N LEU A 924 11.52 -33.50 1.49
CA LEU A 924 11.76 -32.09 1.75
C LEU A 924 12.38 -31.95 3.13
N THR A 925 13.50 -31.21 3.22
CA THR A 925 14.18 -30.92 4.48
C THR A 925 14.51 -29.44 4.54
N VAL A 926 14.17 -28.80 5.67
CA VAL A 926 14.62 -27.44 5.99
C VAL A 926 15.72 -27.55 7.03
N ILE A 927 16.89 -26.99 6.73
CA ILE A 927 18.01 -26.93 7.66
C ILE A 927 18.22 -25.49 8.03
N TRP A 928 18.26 -25.22 9.34
CA TRP A 928 18.59 -23.92 9.86
C TRP A 928 19.99 -23.96 10.48
N GLY A 929 20.87 -23.07 10.04
CA GLY A 929 22.20 -22.88 10.61
C GLY A 929 22.33 -21.47 11.18
N PRO A 930 22.52 -21.30 12.50
CA PRO A 930 22.79 -19.99 13.07
C PRO A 930 24.16 -19.46 12.61
N PRO A 931 24.38 -18.12 12.64
CA PRO A 931 25.62 -17.52 12.16
C PRO A 931 26.85 -18.16 12.83
N GLY A 932 27.84 -18.55 12.02
CA GLY A 932 29.08 -19.20 12.47
C GLY A 932 29.09 -20.74 12.48
N GLN A 933 27.97 -21.42 12.18
CA GLN A 933 27.96 -22.86 11.92
C GLN A 933 28.07 -23.14 10.41
N LEU A 934 29.13 -23.82 9.97
CA LEU A 934 29.41 -24.17 8.57
C LEU A 934 28.29 -25.04 7.95
N ILE A 935 27.28 -24.39 7.36
CA ILE A 935 26.26 -25.02 6.51
C ILE A 935 26.92 -25.68 5.28
N MET A 936 28.02 -25.11 4.76
CA MET A 936 28.71 -25.59 3.55
C MET A 936 29.24 -27.04 3.64
N LEU A 937 29.66 -27.49 4.82
CA LEU A 937 30.22 -28.86 4.99
C LEU A 937 29.15 -29.94 4.88
N THR A 938 27.91 -29.65 5.27
CA THR A 938 26.79 -30.61 5.16
C THR A 938 26.36 -30.79 3.70
N TYR A 939 26.51 -29.76 2.85
CA TYR A 939 26.21 -29.82 1.42
C TYR A 939 27.29 -30.53 0.59
N GLN A 940 28.58 -30.36 0.90
CA GLN A 940 29.68 -31.03 0.17
C GLN A 940 29.65 -32.56 0.26
N CYS A 941 29.21 -33.12 1.39
CA CYS A 941 29.04 -34.59 1.51
C CYS A 941 27.94 -35.13 0.60
N GLN A 942 26.90 -34.35 0.29
CA GLN A 942 25.75 -34.78 -0.51
C GLN A 942 26.08 -34.80 -2.02
N THR A 943 26.92 -33.87 -2.50
CA THR A 943 27.33 -33.83 -3.91
C THR A 943 28.14 -35.07 -4.33
N PHE A 944 28.92 -35.65 -3.41
CA PHE A 944 29.69 -36.89 -3.65
C PHE A 944 28.81 -38.15 -3.75
N THR A 945 27.65 -38.19 -3.08
CA THR A 945 26.74 -39.35 -3.12
C THR A 945 25.85 -39.35 -4.38
N ILE A 946 25.55 -38.16 -4.93
CA ILE A 946 24.65 -38.00 -6.09
C ILE A 946 25.36 -38.26 -7.43
N THR A 947 26.70 -38.26 -7.47
CA THR A 947 27.47 -38.49 -8.71
C THR A 947 27.49 -39.94 -9.22
N GLN A 948 26.78 -40.89 -8.59
CA GLN A 948 26.79 -42.31 -8.99
C GLN A 948 25.53 -42.84 -9.71
N GLU A 949 24.44 -42.08 -9.90
CA GLU A 949 23.29 -42.55 -10.73
C GLU A 949 22.65 -41.45 -11.60
N PRO A 950 22.22 -41.72 -12.87
CA PRO A 950 21.91 -40.65 -13.83
C PRO A 950 20.45 -40.18 -13.90
N GLU A 951 19.47 -40.80 -13.23
CA GLU A 951 18.07 -40.71 -13.71
C GLU A 951 17.04 -39.91 -12.89
N ARG A 952 17.38 -39.24 -11.78
CA ARG A 952 16.39 -38.37 -11.07
C ARG A 952 17.02 -37.07 -10.57
N ARG A 953 16.98 -36.01 -11.38
CA ARG A 953 17.37 -34.65 -10.96
C ARG A 953 16.23 -33.96 -10.21
N ILE A 954 16.41 -33.77 -8.90
CA ILE A 954 15.55 -32.91 -8.05
C ILE A 954 16.19 -31.51 -7.99
N PRO A 955 15.44 -30.40 -8.21
CA PRO A 955 15.98 -29.07 -8.01
C PRO A 955 16.00 -28.71 -6.50
N LEU A 956 17.18 -28.38 -5.98
CA LEU A 956 17.37 -27.78 -4.66
C LEU A 956 17.15 -26.27 -4.74
N LEU A 957 16.20 -25.73 -3.97
CA LEU A 957 16.02 -24.28 -3.79
C LEU A 957 16.84 -23.84 -2.57
N CYS A 958 17.85 -22.99 -2.78
CA CYS A 958 18.61 -22.34 -1.70
C CYS A 958 18.28 -20.84 -1.70
N ARG A 959 17.82 -20.32 -0.55
CA ARG A 959 17.87 -18.88 -0.23
C ARG A 959 18.88 -18.69 0.90
N PHE A 960 19.91 -17.90 0.64
CA PHE A 960 20.81 -17.39 1.66
C PHE A 960 20.18 -16.11 2.23
N TYR A 961 20.06 -16.04 3.56
CA TYR A 961 19.89 -14.79 4.28
C TYR A 961 21.19 -14.60 5.04
N ASP A 962 21.97 -13.60 4.64
CA ASP A 962 23.01 -13.00 5.47
C ASP A 962 22.44 -11.79 6.21
#